data_AF-A0A8T0EPR1-F1
#
_entry.id   AF-A0A8T0EPR1-F1
#
_cell.length_a   1.000
_cell.length_b   1.000
_cell.length_c   1.000
_cell.angle_alpha   90.00
_cell.angle_beta   90.00
_cell.angle_gamma   90.00
#
_symmetry.space_group_name_H-M   'P 1'
#
loop_
_entity.id
_entity.type
_entity.pdbx_description
1 polymer ?
#
loop_
_entity_poly.entity_id
_entity_poly.type
_entity_poly.pdbx_seq_one_letter_code
_entity_poly.pdbx_strand_id
1 'polypeptide(L)'
;MAMALKSRHITSVLLRTLRCLLLLGLLFKSGFADPKLITREDLRTGIDVFTQSNVKSFGQLLFDIQRYQLIVGSRNYLFRLSLEGLKKLEESYWPANADNIHVCLLKGKSEEDCMNYIKVLVSHGNKLFACGTNAFMPECSWRLIDALNNIEWVPGEAKCPYNPYANSTALITSKGDYYIASTIDFSGRDPVIFKVMGKQPLLRTVQFDPKWLSDANFVASYEIDNFTYYFFREAAVEYINCGKVIYSRVARICKNDQGGQFLLKDKFTTFLKARLNCSIPGNYPFYYNEIQSVHYIEREEIFYATFTTPVNSIYGTAICAYNMTAIKNSFNGAFKYQEKPNYAWERQTSPHRHFQCEVPKKTAEHVLDSEKYQLMNEAVQPMTSHPILRLELERFSHIVVDTVQTKEHDSVHVMFVASVEGIIRKLVILPDTKETCLIEKIQVFPEGSTDTIKVMKLLKDTNSLYIGTEESVLRIPVQRCERKLSRSECLSSMDPYCGWDIYKLACIAAPHRNPLSAFWHQEKIACPKTDTPVDGGWSAWTSWHECSQIGHGATGDRCKCQKRFCNNPTPANGGKECEGTSVHVTNCTRDGHWTEWSAWSSCSQTCGLSIKTRRRICGNPAPAFGGKICIGPEKDEIFCTANPPCPAATVSPIDGHWSEWSTWEECSAPCGGGIQVRRRRCNSPPPQHGGKECIGCNQDYKFCNLQSCPEVKKSTPWTPYLRVNQTKDGYFEQRLRFTCRANVPDESMLKIGHMKKEERFCHEGSRNCLDSAFLSIDGGWSVWSPWSYCSASCGGGVQYRERFCDSPKPAGSGADCHGPARVDRPCNIESCSDFEGWEPWSVWSLCDENQEQQRKRKCKISMTPSSYCSGPTKEIRMCIPSQINPAASSDFKSKEDGIHAEHIVAGFVVGLFIDEVPRAMQWREYGRRKEY
;
A
#
# COMPACT_ATOMS: atom_id res chain seq x y z
N MET A 1 29.01 -38.92 53.08
CA MET A 1 28.17 -37.69 53.16
C MET A 1 28.77 -36.44 52.51
N ALA A 2 30.08 -36.35 52.21
CA ALA A 2 30.69 -35.16 51.59
C ALA A 2 30.52 -35.03 50.06
N MET A 3 30.16 -36.10 49.33
CA MET A 3 29.93 -36.05 47.87
C MET A 3 28.53 -35.53 47.48
N ALA A 4 27.55 -35.58 48.38
CA ALA A 4 26.17 -35.13 48.09
C ALA A 4 26.02 -33.59 48.14
N LEU A 5 26.88 -32.91 48.91
CA LEU A 5 26.87 -31.44 49.05
C LEU A 5 27.55 -30.72 47.88
N LYS A 6 28.56 -31.33 47.23
CA LYS A 6 29.20 -30.77 46.02
C LYS A 6 28.29 -30.79 44.79
N SER A 7 27.43 -31.81 44.65
CA SER A 7 26.48 -31.92 43.53
C SER A 7 25.38 -30.84 43.57
N ARG A 8 24.89 -30.47 44.76
CA ARG A 8 23.88 -29.41 44.92
C ARG A 8 24.41 -27.99 44.64
N HIS A 9 25.69 -27.72 44.89
CA HIS A 9 26.28 -26.42 44.56
C HIS A 9 26.58 -26.27 43.07
N ILE A 10 27.04 -27.34 42.40
CA ILE A 10 27.33 -27.31 40.96
C ILE A 10 26.02 -27.20 40.14
N THR A 11 24.96 -27.90 40.54
CA THR A 11 23.63 -27.79 39.90
C THR A 11 23.00 -26.41 40.11
N SER A 12 23.16 -25.79 41.29
CA SER A 12 22.67 -24.43 41.57
C SER A 12 23.40 -23.35 40.75
N VAL A 13 24.72 -23.47 40.57
CA VAL A 13 25.53 -22.55 39.76
C VAL A 13 25.27 -22.74 38.26
N LEU A 14 25.09 -23.98 37.79
CA LEU A 14 24.67 -24.28 36.42
C LEU A 14 23.25 -23.75 36.14
N LEU A 15 22.30 -23.91 37.05
CA LEU A 15 20.94 -23.38 36.86
C LEU A 15 20.90 -21.85 36.86
N ARG A 16 21.74 -21.20 37.69
CA ARG A 16 21.85 -19.74 37.75
C ARG A 16 22.56 -19.18 36.52
N THR A 17 23.60 -19.84 36.01
CA THR A 17 24.25 -19.46 34.75
C THR A 17 23.37 -19.74 33.54
N LEU A 18 22.61 -20.84 33.51
CA LEU A 18 21.60 -21.09 32.48
C LEU A 18 20.47 -20.06 32.53
N ARG A 19 19.99 -19.68 33.73
CA ARG A 19 19.01 -18.59 33.90
C ARG A 19 19.58 -17.24 33.51
N CYS A 20 20.85 -16.97 33.78
CA CYS A 20 21.50 -15.73 33.37
C CYS A 20 21.73 -15.71 31.86
N LEU A 21 22.06 -16.84 31.22
CA LEU A 21 22.14 -16.99 29.75
C LEU A 21 20.77 -16.98 29.08
N LEU A 22 19.71 -17.46 29.73
CA LEU A 22 18.32 -17.33 29.29
C LEU A 22 17.79 -15.90 29.49
N LEU A 23 18.17 -15.22 30.57
CA LEU A 23 17.85 -13.81 30.81
C LEU A 23 18.66 -12.89 29.90
N LEU A 24 19.92 -13.21 29.60
CA LEU A 24 20.72 -12.56 28.56
C LEU A 24 20.13 -12.88 27.18
N GLY A 25 19.70 -14.11 26.91
CA GLY A 25 18.99 -14.47 25.67
C GLY A 25 17.61 -13.82 25.52
N LEU A 26 16.95 -13.46 26.62
CA LEU A 26 15.71 -12.69 26.64
C LEU A 26 15.97 -11.17 26.57
N LEU A 27 17.10 -10.68 27.09
CA LEU A 27 17.57 -9.30 26.95
C LEU A 27 18.18 -9.02 25.56
N PHE A 28 18.71 -10.04 24.88
CA PHE A 28 19.15 -10.01 23.48
C PHE A 28 18.03 -10.36 22.48
N LYS A 29 16.78 -10.53 22.96
CA LYS A 29 15.56 -10.52 22.12
C LYS A 29 15.02 -9.10 21.89
N SER A 30 15.81 -8.06 22.09
CA SER A 30 15.73 -6.89 21.22
C SER A 30 16.26 -7.29 19.85
N GLY A 31 15.43 -8.02 19.09
CA GLY A 31 15.73 -8.36 17.72
C GLY A 31 16.08 -7.07 16.99
N PHE A 32 17.31 -6.98 16.48
CA PHE A 32 17.63 -6.02 15.45
C PHE A 32 16.63 -6.30 14.31
N ALA A 33 15.57 -5.49 14.26
CA ALA A 33 14.53 -5.64 13.26
C ALA A 33 15.16 -5.33 11.91
N ASP A 34 15.17 -6.35 11.04
CA ASP A 34 15.75 -6.31 9.70
C ASP A 34 15.01 -5.22 8.89
N PRO A 35 15.66 -4.10 8.53
CA PRO A 35 15.00 -2.98 7.85
C PRO A 35 14.51 -3.35 6.44
N LYS A 36 14.95 -4.50 5.91
CA LYS A 36 14.51 -5.05 4.62
C LYS A 36 13.25 -5.91 4.74
N LEU A 37 12.80 -6.24 5.95
CA LEU A 37 11.57 -7.00 6.17
C LEU A 37 10.35 -6.09 6.08
N ILE A 38 9.37 -6.53 5.30
CA ILE A 38 8.06 -5.88 5.17
C ILE A 38 7.03 -6.84 5.75
N THR A 39 6.35 -6.39 6.80
CA THR A 39 5.34 -7.18 7.49
C THR A 39 4.04 -7.25 6.67
N ARG A 40 3.18 -8.23 6.99
CA ARG A 40 1.89 -8.41 6.30
C ARG A 40 0.96 -7.19 6.45
N GLU A 41 1.02 -6.53 7.59
CA GLU A 41 0.22 -5.38 7.97
C GLU A 41 0.62 -4.16 7.16
N ASP A 42 1.93 -3.99 6.95
CA ASP A 42 2.50 -2.91 6.14
C ASP A 42 2.23 -3.10 4.64
N LEU A 43 2.05 -4.35 4.19
CA LEU A 43 1.65 -4.64 2.81
C LEU A 43 0.19 -4.27 2.52
N ARG A 44 -0.70 -4.17 3.53
CA ARG A 44 -2.15 -4.03 3.32
C ARG A 44 -2.56 -2.82 2.49
N THR A 45 -1.81 -1.71 2.55
CA THR A 45 -2.17 -0.45 1.88
C THR A 45 -1.87 -0.43 0.39
N GLY A 46 -1.10 -1.40 -0.13
CA GLY A 46 -0.63 -1.43 -1.52
C GLY A 46 -0.79 -2.77 -2.23
N ILE A 47 -1.57 -3.70 -1.68
CA ILE A 47 -1.87 -5.00 -2.32
C ILE A 47 -3.36 -5.12 -2.60
N ASP A 48 -3.69 -5.84 -3.67
CA ASP A 48 -5.07 -6.26 -3.90
C ASP A 48 -5.25 -7.67 -3.34
N VAL A 49 -6.38 -7.90 -2.68
CA VAL A 49 -6.71 -9.19 -2.05
C VAL A 49 -8.10 -9.60 -2.50
N PHE A 50 -8.21 -10.80 -3.07
CA PHE A 50 -9.48 -11.45 -3.33
C PHE A 50 -9.69 -12.61 -2.35
N THR A 51 -10.81 -12.58 -1.65
CA THR A 51 -11.28 -13.64 -0.76
C THR A 51 -12.75 -13.94 -1.04
N GLN A 52 -13.17 -15.17 -0.82
CA GLN A 52 -14.56 -15.60 -0.98
C GLN A 52 -14.95 -16.52 0.18
N SER A 53 -16.12 -16.28 0.77
CA SER A 53 -16.61 -17.05 1.91
C SER A 53 -16.76 -18.53 1.57
N ASN A 54 -16.31 -19.40 2.48
CA ASN A 54 -16.36 -20.88 2.37
C ASN A 54 -15.56 -21.49 1.21
N VAL A 55 -14.75 -20.70 0.51
CA VAL A 55 -13.88 -21.18 -0.58
C VAL A 55 -12.45 -21.27 -0.06
N LYS A 56 -11.78 -22.37 -0.42
CA LYS A 56 -10.39 -22.63 -0.04
C LYS A 56 -9.57 -23.08 -1.25
N SER A 57 -8.25 -23.09 -1.08
CA SER A 57 -7.27 -23.69 -1.98
C SER A 57 -7.23 -23.05 -3.38
N PHE A 58 -6.75 -21.82 -3.47
CA PHE A 58 -6.54 -21.12 -4.74
C PHE A 58 -5.26 -21.62 -5.43
N GLY A 59 -5.33 -22.82 -6.02
CA GLY A 59 -4.16 -23.54 -6.50
C GLY A 59 -3.77 -23.30 -7.96
N GLN A 60 -4.67 -22.75 -8.80
CA GLN A 60 -4.41 -22.56 -10.23
C GLN A 60 -4.71 -21.13 -10.68
N LEU A 61 -3.77 -20.53 -11.40
CA LEU A 61 -3.87 -19.17 -11.93
C LEU A 61 -3.57 -19.18 -13.44
N LEU A 62 -4.46 -18.61 -14.24
CA LEU A 62 -4.29 -18.46 -15.69
C LEU A 62 -4.58 -17.01 -16.09
N PHE A 63 -3.59 -16.36 -16.70
CA PHE A 63 -3.71 -14.99 -17.17
C PHE A 63 -4.29 -14.96 -18.59
N ASP A 64 -5.24 -14.07 -18.83
CA ASP A 64 -5.69 -13.67 -20.16
C ASP A 64 -5.44 -12.17 -20.33
N ILE A 65 -4.28 -11.86 -20.92
CA ILE A 65 -3.78 -10.50 -21.10
C ILE A 65 -4.66 -9.72 -22.08
N GLN A 66 -5.18 -10.38 -23.12
CA GLN A 66 -5.96 -9.72 -24.18
C GLN A 66 -7.24 -9.08 -23.63
N ARG A 67 -7.84 -9.70 -22.61
CA ARG A 67 -9.07 -9.21 -21.97
C ARG A 67 -8.84 -8.62 -20.59
N TYR A 68 -7.57 -8.47 -20.20
CA TYR A 68 -7.17 -7.91 -18.93
C TYR A 68 -7.80 -8.61 -17.71
N GLN A 69 -7.84 -9.95 -17.73
CA GLN A 69 -8.48 -10.77 -16.71
C GLN A 69 -7.60 -11.94 -16.23
N LEU A 70 -7.91 -12.44 -15.04
CA LEU A 70 -7.28 -13.57 -14.38
C LEU A 70 -8.34 -14.64 -14.10
N ILE A 71 -8.11 -15.86 -14.57
CA ILE A 71 -8.94 -17.01 -14.25
C ILE A 71 -8.28 -17.77 -13.10
N VAL A 72 -9.06 -18.05 -12.07
CA VAL A 72 -8.60 -18.70 -10.85
C VAL A 72 -9.37 -19.99 -10.62
N GLY A 73 -8.65 -21.10 -10.47
CA GLY A 73 -9.20 -22.38 -10.04
C GLY A 73 -8.99 -22.59 -8.54
N SER A 74 -10.08 -22.86 -7.82
CA SER A 74 -10.05 -23.17 -6.39
C SER A 74 -10.82 -24.45 -6.08
N ARG A 75 -10.99 -24.79 -4.79
CA ARG A 75 -11.90 -25.86 -4.38
C ARG A 75 -13.35 -25.52 -4.75
N ASN A 76 -14.00 -26.34 -5.56
CA ASN A 76 -15.37 -26.28 -6.06
C ASN A 76 -15.74 -25.06 -6.91
N TYR A 77 -14.82 -24.15 -7.21
CA TYR A 77 -15.13 -22.90 -7.91
C TYR A 77 -14.08 -22.55 -8.96
N LEU A 78 -14.57 -21.88 -10.00
CA LEU A 78 -13.77 -21.13 -10.96
C LEU A 78 -14.19 -19.66 -10.87
N PHE A 79 -13.20 -18.76 -10.81
CA PHE A 79 -13.43 -17.32 -10.79
C PHE A 79 -12.81 -16.66 -11.98
N ARG A 80 -13.48 -15.61 -12.46
CA ARG A 80 -12.93 -14.63 -13.38
C ARG A 80 -12.75 -13.33 -12.61
N LEU A 81 -11.52 -12.89 -12.48
CA LEU A 81 -11.14 -11.69 -11.75
C LEU A 81 -10.56 -10.67 -12.74
N SER A 82 -10.81 -9.38 -12.50
CA SER A 82 -10.12 -8.31 -13.21
C SER A 82 -8.65 -8.27 -12.78
N LEU A 83 -7.73 -8.03 -13.73
CA LEU A 83 -6.33 -7.74 -13.38
C LEU A 83 -6.20 -6.38 -12.65
N GLU A 84 -7.22 -5.52 -12.76
CA GLU A 84 -7.36 -4.28 -12.00
C GLU A 84 -8.03 -4.54 -10.65
N GLY A 85 -7.25 -4.57 -9.57
CA GLY A 85 -7.82 -4.63 -8.22
C GLY A 85 -8.38 -5.98 -7.80
N LEU A 86 -8.17 -7.05 -8.58
CA LEU A 86 -8.72 -8.40 -8.34
C LEU A 86 -10.24 -8.44 -8.14
N LYS A 87 -10.98 -7.54 -8.80
CA LYS A 87 -12.44 -7.48 -8.70
C LYS A 87 -13.07 -8.71 -9.35
N LYS A 88 -14.02 -9.35 -8.66
CA LYS A 88 -14.77 -10.50 -9.19
C LYS A 88 -15.67 -10.07 -10.36
N LEU A 89 -15.44 -10.64 -11.53
CA LEU A 89 -16.25 -10.45 -12.74
C LEU A 89 -17.31 -11.55 -12.86
N GLU A 90 -16.92 -12.80 -12.61
CA GLU A 90 -17.78 -13.97 -12.74
C GLU A 90 -17.36 -15.06 -11.75
N GLU A 91 -18.33 -15.84 -11.29
CA GLU A 91 -18.12 -17.06 -10.52
C GLU A 91 -18.87 -18.23 -11.17
N SER A 92 -18.22 -19.38 -11.22
CA SER A 92 -18.82 -20.63 -11.69
C SER A 92 -18.64 -21.69 -10.62
N TYR A 93 -19.76 -22.19 -10.10
CA TYR A 93 -19.78 -23.25 -9.09
C TYR A 93 -19.70 -24.62 -9.77
N TRP A 94 -18.72 -25.42 -9.37
CA TRP A 94 -18.45 -26.77 -9.90
C TRP A 94 -18.08 -27.73 -8.76
N PRO A 95 -19.07 -28.14 -7.94
CA PRO A 95 -18.86 -29.11 -6.86
C PRO A 95 -18.69 -30.53 -7.39
N ALA A 96 -18.25 -31.44 -6.51
CA ALA A 96 -18.27 -32.86 -6.82
C ALA A 96 -19.69 -33.45 -6.72
N ASN A 97 -19.98 -34.49 -7.52
CA ASN A 97 -21.28 -35.17 -7.48
C ASN A 97 -21.49 -35.88 -6.14
N ALA A 98 -22.73 -35.87 -5.62
CA ALA A 98 -23.06 -36.48 -4.32
C ALA A 98 -22.69 -37.97 -4.25
N ASP A 99 -22.92 -38.72 -5.33
CA ASP A 99 -22.54 -40.14 -5.42
C ASP A 99 -21.02 -40.33 -5.36
N ASN A 100 -20.26 -39.44 -6.02
CA ASN A 100 -18.79 -39.48 -6.02
C ASN A 100 -18.25 -39.18 -4.62
N ILE A 101 -18.84 -38.21 -3.92
CA ILE A 101 -18.49 -37.88 -2.54
C ILE A 101 -18.75 -39.09 -1.64
N HIS A 102 -19.91 -39.72 -1.74
CA HIS A 102 -20.25 -40.92 -0.98
C HIS A 102 -19.25 -42.06 -1.25
N VAL A 103 -18.92 -42.34 -2.51
CA VAL A 103 -17.92 -43.36 -2.89
C VAL A 103 -16.53 -43.00 -2.36
N CYS A 104 -16.15 -41.71 -2.38
CA CYS A 104 -14.87 -41.23 -1.86
C CYS A 104 -14.74 -41.46 -0.35
N LEU A 105 -15.80 -41.17 0.41
CA LEU A 105 -15.87 -41.41 1.85
C LEU A 105 -15.82 -42.91 2.17
N LEU A 106 -16.53 -43.75 1.40
CA LEU A 106 -16.45 -45.20 1.53
C LEU A 106 -15.05 -45.76 1.28
N LYS A 107 -14.26 -45.09 0.43
CA LYS A 107 -12.83 -45.41 0.20
C LYS A 107 -11.89 -44.89 1.29
N GLY A 108 -12.44 -44.36 2.40
CA GLY A 108 -11.70 -43.96 3.60
C GLY A 108 -11.00 -42.61 3.49
N LYS A 109 -11.47 -41.71 2.62
CA LYS A 109 -10.96 -40.33 2.51
C LYS A 109 -11.75 -39.37 3.42
N SER A 110 -11.15 -38.22 3.73
CA SER A 110 -11.80 -37.19 4.55
C SER A 110 -12.84 -36.40 3.75
N GLU A 111 -13.82 -35.80 4.42
CA GLU A 111 -14.79 -34.90 3.78
C GLU A 111 -14.11 -33.71 3.08
N GLU A 112 -12.98 -33.23 3.60
CA GLU A 112 -12.23 -32.13 2.96
C GLU A 112 -11.54 -32.57 1.67
N ASP A 113 -11.06 -33.81 1.59
CA ASP A 113 -10.41 -34.35 0.40
C ASP A 113 -11.44 -34.75 -0.67
N CYS A 114 -12.65 -35.15 -0.26
CA CYS A 114 -13.75 -35.54 -1.13
C CYS A 114 -14.49 -34.32 -1.74
N MET A 115 -13.73 -33.34 -2.20
CA MET A 115 -14.22 -32.14 -2.89
C MET A 115 -13.65 -32.08 -4.31
N ASN A 116 -14.15 -31.17 -5.13
CA ASN A 116 -13.60 -30.92 -6.46
C ASN A 116 -12.49 -29.86 -6.38
N TYR A 117 -11.22 -30.25 -6.49
CA TYR A 117 -10.11 -29.32 -6.55
C TYR A 117 -9.72 -29.09 -8.01
N ILE A 118 -9.78 -27.85 -8.49
CA ILE A 118 -9.30 -27.54 -9.84
C ILE A 118 -7.77 -27.64 -9.88
N LYS A 119 -7.26 -28.55 -10.70
CA LYS A 119 -5.82 -28.87 -10.78
C LYS A 119 -5.19 -28.55 -12.13
N VAL A 120 -6.01 -28.46 -13.19
CA VAL A 120 -5.55 -28.10 -14.53
C VAL A 120 -6.35 -26.91 -15.03
N LEU A 121 -5.65 -25.89 -15.50
CA LEU A 121 -6.24 -24.69 -16.08
C LEU A 121 -5.34 -24.20 -17.22
N VAL A 122 -5.74 -24.47 -18.46
CA VAL A 122 -4.94 -24.16 -19.67
C VAL A 122 -5.84 -23.52 -20.72
N SER A 123 -5.37 -22.46 -21.38
CA SER A 123 -6.08 -21.84 -22.50
C SER A 123 -5.61 -22.39 -23.84
N HIS A 124 -6.53 -22.46 -24.80
CA HIS A 124 -6.22 -22.74 -26.20
C HIS A 124 -7.18 -21.97 -27.10
N GLY A 125 -6.66 -20.96 -27.81
CA GLY A 125 -7.50 -20.02 -28.56
C GLY A 125 -8.45 -19.26 -27.62
N ASN A 126 -9.75 -19.29 -27.93
CA ASN A 126 -10.80 -18.68 -27.11
C ASN A 126 -11.47 -19.65 -26.10
N LYS A 127 -10.97 -20.88 -25.99
CA LYS A 127 -11.49 -21.90 -25.08
C LYS A 127 -10.54 -22.10 -23.91
N LEU A 128 -11.12 -22.33 -22.75
CA LEU A 128 -10.48 -22.72 -21.51
C LEU A 128 -10.67 -24.22 -21.31
N PHE A 129 -9.58 -24.95 -21.09
CA PHE A 129 -9.63 -26.33 -20.63
C PHE A 129 -9.39 -26.36 -19.12
N ALA A 130 -10.41 -26.79 -18.37
CA ALA A 130 -10.36 -26.88 -16.92
C ALA A 130 -10.65 -28.31 -16.46
N CYS A 131 -9.84 -28.82 -15.54
CA CYS A 131 -10.09 -30.12 -14.91
C CYS A 131 -9.95 -30.05 -13.39
N GLY A 132 -10.80 -30.83 -12.71
CA GLY A 132 -10.78 -30.97 -11.27
C GLY A 132 -10.80 -32.42 -10.81
N THR A 133 -10.41 -32.65 -9.56
CA THR A 133 -10.33 -33.98 -8.94
C THR A 133 -11.69 -34.64 -8.72
N ASN A 134 -12.77 -33.85 -8.61
CA ASN A 134 -14.16 -34.29 -8.42
C ASN A 134 -14.29 -35.48 -7.45
N ALA A 135 -13.83 -35.29 -6.21
CA ALA A 135 -13.81 -36.32 -5.15
C ALA A 135 -13.09 -37.63 -5.55
N PHE A 136 -11.84 -37.52 -6.03
CA PHE A 136 -11.05 -38.64 -6.56
C PHE A 136 -11.73 -39.35 -7.75
N MET A 137 -12.44 -38.60 -8.59
CA MET A 137 -13.02 -39.10 -9.83
C MET A 137 -12.96 -38.00 -10.90
N PRO A 138 -11.76 -37.76 -11.48
CA PRO A 138 -11.43 -36.54 -12.19
C PRO A 138 -12.38 -36.27 -13.36
N GLU A 139 -12.74 -35.00 -13.50
CA GLU A 139 -13.66 -34.51 -14.53
C GLU A 139 -13.08 -33.27 -15.21
N CYS A 140 -13.24 -33.17 -16.52
CA CYS A 140 -12.73 -32.06 -17.32
C CYS A 140 -13.87 -31.37 -18.09
N SER A 141 -13.65 -30.11 -18.43
CA SER A 141 -14.56 -29.35 -19.28
C SER A 141 -13.82 -28.36 -20.18
N TRP A 142 -14.34 -28.20 -21.40
CA TRP A 142 -14.06 -27.03 -22.21
C TRP A 142 -15.08 -25.93 -21.89
N ARG A 143 -14.57 -24.72 -21.69
CA ARG A 143 -15.38 -23.54 -21.35
C ARG A 143 -14.99 -22.38 -22.25
N LEU A 144 -15.87 -21.41 -22.45
CA LEU A 144 -15.48 -20.15 -23.08
C LEU A 144 -14.76 -19.27 -22.05
N ILE A 145 -13.68 -18.62 -22.47
CA ILE A 145 -12.90 -17.74 -21.57
C ILE A 145 -13.76 -16.54 -21.10
N ASP A 146 -14.69 -16.08 -21.94
CA ASP A 146 -15.60 -14.97 -21.66
C ASP A 146 -16.84 -15.35 -20.83
N ALA A 147 -17.18 -16.64 -20.77
CA ALA A 147 -18.37 -17.15 -20.10
C ALA A 147 -18.09 -18.54 -19.53
N LEU A 148 -17.72 -18.59 -18.24
CA LEU A 148 -17.30 -19.81 -17.55
C LEU A 148 -18.44 -20.82 -17.38
N ASN A 149 -19.69 -20.37 -17.45
CA ASN A 149 -20.88 -21.22 -17.32
C ASN A 149 -21.27 -21.98 -18.61
N ASN A 150 -20.65 -21.68 -19.75
CA ASN A 150 -20.85 -22.49 -20.97
C ASN A 150 -19.88 -23.69 -20.94
N ILE A 151 -20.41 -24.90 -20.76
CA ILE A 151 -19.63 -26.09 -20.41
C ILE A 151 -19.83 -27.18 -21.46
N GLU A 152 -18.71 -27.64 -22.03
CA GLU A 152 -18.61 -28.85 -22.85
C GLU A 152 -17.85 -29.92 -22.05
N TRP A 153 -18.55 -30.92 -21.52
CA TRP A 153 -17.96 -31.94 -20.64
C TRP A 153 -17.04 -32.91 -21.38
N VAL A 154 -15.95 -33.29 -20.71
CA VAL A 154 -14.94 -34.22 -21.21
C VAL A 154 -14.54 -35.19 -20.10
N PRO A 155 -14.41 -36.50 -20.36
CA PRO A 155 -13.92 -37.46 -19.37
C PRO A 155 -12.55 -37.04 -18.84
N GLY A 156 -12.40 -36.97 -17.51
CA GLY A 156 -11.17 -36.48 -16.87
C GLY A 156 -10.14 -37.56 -16.54
N GLU A 157 -10.47 -38.84 -16.75
CA GLU A 157 -9.55 -39.96 -16.62
C GLU A 157 -8.27 -39.71 -17.42
N ALA A 158 -7.14 -39.88 -16.75
CA ALA A 158 -5.81 -39.61 -17.28
C ALA A 158 -5.54 -38.16 -17.75
N LYS A 159 -6.45 -37.20 -17.55
CA LYS A 159 -6.29 -35.78 -17.90
C LYS A 159 -6.16 -34.87 -16.68
N CYS A 160 -6.42 -35.39 -15.49
CA CYS A 160 -6.29 -34.69 -14.21
C CYS A 160 -5.92 -35.70 -13.11
N PRO A 161 -5.14 -35.31 -12.08
CA PRO A 161 -4.91 -36.16 -10.91
C PRO A 161 -6.21 -36.48 -10.16
N TYR A 162 -6.20 -37.62 -9.47
CA TYR A 162 -7.26 -38.03 -8.53
C TYR A 162 -7.08 -37.35 -7.17
N ASN A 163 -5.84 -37.32 -6.66
CA ASN A 163 -5.51 -36.78 -5.35
C ASN A 163 -5.27 -35.26 -5.43
N PRO A 164 -5.93 -34.43 -4.59
CA PRO A 164 -5.73 -32.98 -4.58
C PRO A 164 -4.31 -32.54 -4.21
N TYR A 165 -3.60 -33.33 -3.39
CA TYR A 165 -2.22 -33.05 -2.99
C TYR A 165 -1.18 -33.59 -4.00
N ALA A 166 -1.61 -34.28 -5.06
CA ALA A 166 -0.69 -34.68 -6.11
C ALA A 166 -0.14 -33.45 -6.84
N ASN A 167 1.18 -33.41 -6.99
CA ASN A 167 1.84 -32.44 -7.83
C ASN A 167 1.75 -32.90 -9.28
N SER A 168 1.29 -31.99 -10.13
CA SER A 168 0.95 -32.28 -11.51
C SER A 168 1.23 -31.05 -12.35
N THR A 169 1.58 -31.27 -13.60
CA THR A 169 1.80 -30.21 -14.57
C THR A 169 1.19 -30.64 -15.89
N ALA A 170 0.57 -29.69 -16.59
CA ALA A 170 -0.08 -29.94 -17.86
C ALA A 170 0.22 -28.80 -18.83
N LEU A 171 0.28 -29.12 -20.12
CA LEU A 171 0.44 -28.16 -21.20
C LEU A 171 -0.46 -28.55 -22.38
N ILE A 172 -0.94 -27.54 -23.11
CA ILE A 172 -1.53 -27.71 -24.43
C ILE A 172 -0.54 -27.08 -25.41
N THR A 173 -0.12 -27.86 -26.40
CA THR A 173 0.80 -27.37 -27.42
C THR A 173 0.11 -26.44 -28.42
N SER A 174 0.89 -25.64 -29.13
CA SER A 174 0.45 -24.85 -30.30
C SER A 174 -0.36 -25.62 -31.35
N LYS A 175 -0.17 -26.94 -31.47
CA LYS A 175 -0.92 -27.82 -32.40
C LYS A 175 -2.24 -28.36 -31.83
N GLY A 176 -2.54 -28.06 -30.57
CA GLY A 176 -3.70 -28.58 -29.84
C GLY A 176 -3.48 -29.94 -29.18
N ASP A 177 -2.26 -30.48 -29.18
CA ASP A 177 -1.94 -31.72 -28.46
C ASP A 177 -1.82 -31.43 -26.95
N TYR A 178 -2.56 -32.18 -26.13
CA TYR A 178 -2.57 -32.03 -24.67
C TYR A 178 -1.65 -33.08 -24.01
N TYR A 179 -0.75 -32.58 -23.17
CA TYR A 179 0.15 -33.40 -22.36
C TYR A 179 -0.09 -33.13 -20.88
N ILE A 180 -0.10 -34.21 -20.10
CA ILE A 180 -0.13 -34.15 -18.64
C ILE A 180 0.96 -35.03 -18.06
N ALA A 181 1.59 -34.54 -17.00
CA ALA A 181 2.53 -35.27 -16.19
C ALA A 181 2.03 -35.26 -14.73
N SER A 182 1.56 -36.42 -14.26
CA SER A 182 0.89 -36.59 -12.98
C SER A 182 0.84 -38.07 -12.58
N THR A 183 0.33 -38.37 -11.39
CA THR A 183 -0.22 -39.68 -11.08
C THR A 183 -1.66 -39.79 -11.61
N ILE A 184 -2.00 -40.91 -12.24
CA ILE A 184 -3.31 -41.13 -12.89
C ILE A 184 -4.18 -42.20 -12.21
N ASP A 185 -3.72 -42.75 -11.09
CA ASP A 185 -4.44 -43.76 -10.34
C ASP A 185 -4.94 -43.21 -9.00
N PHE A 186 -5.96 -43.87 -8.44
CA PHE A 186 -6.50 -43.53 -7.12
C PHE A 186 -5.44 -43.64 -6.00
N SER A 187 -4.51 -44.60 -6.12
CA SER A 187 -3.48 -44.84 -5.09
C SER A 187 -2.26 -43.93 -5.19
N GLY A 188 -2.11 -43.17 -6.28
CA GLY A 188 -0.97 -42.31 -6.54
C GLY A 188 0.33 -43.06 -6.83
N ARG A 189 0.26 -44.31 -7.30
CA ARG A 189 1.41 -45.19 -7.56
C ARG A 189 1.81 -45.30 -9.03
N ASP A 190 0.99 -44.81 -9.97
CA ASP A 190 1.27 -44.83 -11.41
C ASP A 190 1.65 -43.41 -11.89
N PRO A 191 2.92 -42.97 -11.73
CA PRO A 191 3.39 -41.72 -12.31
C PRO A 191 3.50 -41.87 -13.82
N VAL A 192 2.92 -40.94 -14.57
CA VAL A 192 2.88 -41.00 -16.02
C VAL A 192 3.09 -39.63 -16.64
N ILE A 193 3.76 -39.62 -17.79
CA ILE A 193 3.65 -38.53 -18.77
C ILE A 193 2.78 -39.06 -19.89
N PHE A 194 1.72 -38.35 -20.24
CA PHE A 194 0.69 -38.83 -21.15
C PHE A 194 0.26 -37.73 -22.13
N LYS A 195 0.36 -38.02 -23.43
CA LYS A 195 -0.33 -37.33 -24.52
C LYS A 195 -1.73 -37.93 -24.71
N VAL A 196 -2.77 -37.21 -24.26
CA VAL A 196 -4.14 -37.75 -24.13
C VAL A 196 -5.12 -37.14 -25.14
N MET A 197 -4.81 -35.99 -25.70
CA MET A 197 -5.64 -35.34 -26.72
C MET A 197 -4.74 -34.76 -27.81
N GLY A 198 -5.27 -34.65 -29.03
CA GLY A 198 -4.51 -34.18 -30.19
C GLY A 198 -4.67 -35.07 -31.41
N LYS A 199 -3.80 -34.89 -32.42
CA LYS A 199 -3.71 -35.86 -33.53
C LYS A 199 -3.15 -37.18 -33.01
N GLN A 200 -3.80 -38.30 -33.37
CA GLN A 200 -3.36 -39.65 -33.01
C GLN A 200 -1.86 -39.85 -33.31
N PRO A 201 -1.15 -40.68 -32.52
CA PRO A 201 -1.64 -41.57 -31.46
C PRO A 201 -1.59 -40.99 -30.04
N LEU A 202 -2.34 -41.63 -29.14
CA LEU A 202 -2.26 -41.43 -27.70
C LEU A 202 -1.00 -42.15 -27.18
N LEU A 203 -0.13 -41.42 -26.49
CA LEU A 203 1.19 -41.95 -26.10
C LEU A 203 1.43 -41.72 -24.61
N ARG A 204 1.84 -42.77 -23.90
CA ARG A 204 2.19 -42.69 -22.47
C ARG A 204 3.55 -43.29 -22.18
N THR A 205 4.12 -42.96 -21.02
CA THR A 205 5.27 -43.69 -20.48
C THR A 205 4.91 -45.15 -20.16
N VAL A 206 5.94 -46.01 -20.08
CA VAL A 206 5.75 -47.41 -19.68
C VAL A 206 5.28 -47.47 -18.23
N GLN A 207 4.28 -48.32 -17.99
CA GLN A 207 3.63 -48.42 -16.68
C GLN A 207 4.49 -49.29 -15.76
N PHE A 208 4.66 -48.87 -14.51
CA PHE A 208 5.41 -49.60 -13.47
C PHE A 208 6.88 -49.91 -13.79
N ASP A 209 7.46 -49.26 -14.80
CA ASP A 209 8.89 -49.37 -15.09
C ASP A 209 9.66 -48.24 -14.39
N PRO A 210 10.47 -48.56 -13.35
CA PRO A 210 11.21 -47.56 -12.60
C PRO A 210 12.29 -46.88 -13.44
N LYS A 211 12.80 -47.51 -14.51
CA LYS A 211 13.79 -46.89 -15.42
C LYS A 211 13.19 -45.67 -16.12
N TRP A 212 11.90 -45.71 -16.40
CA TRP A 212 11.16 -44.59 -16.98
C TRP A 212 10.82 -43.54 -15.92
N LEU A 213 10.04 -43.93 -14.91
CA LEU A 213 9.60 -43.05 -13.82
C LEU A 213 9.50 -43.85 -12.52
N SER A 214 10.10 -43.34 -11.44
CA SER A 214 10.07 -44.00 -10.13
C SER A 214 9.58 -43.05 -9.02
N ASP A 215 8.33 -43.21 -8.57
CA ASP A 215 7.70 -42.31 -7.59
C ASP A 215 7.87 -40.82 -7.96
N ALA A 216 7.66 -40.48 -9.23
CA ALA A 216 7.97 -39.15 -9.76
C ALA A 216 6.98 -38.08 -9.25
N ASN A 217 7.52 -36.95 -8.81
CA ASN A 217 6.79 -35.77 -8.38
C ASN A 217 7.09 -34.60 -9.32
N PHE A 218 6.09 -34.20 -10.10
CA PHE A 218 6.25 -33.24 -11.20
C PHE A 218 6.13 -31.79 -10.74
N VAL A 219 7.00 -30.94 -11.27
CA VAL A 219 7.12 -29.53 -10.88
C VAL A 219 6.63 -28.60 -11.98
N ALA A 220 7.13 -28.77 -13.21
CA ALA A 220 6.81 -27.89 -14.33
C ALA A 220 6.96 -28.61 -15.68
N SER A 221 6.31 -28.09 -16.71
CA SER A 221 6.50 -28.51 -18.09
C SER A 221 6.51 -27.31 -19.04
N TYR A 222 7.29 -27.42 -20.11
CA TYR A 222 7.48 -26.34 -21.08
C TYR A 222 7.48 -26.88 -22.51
N GLU A 223 6.91 -26.11 -23.44
CA GLU A 223 6.97 -26.35 -24.87
C GLU A 223 8.13 -25.53 -25.46
N ILE A 224 9.20 -26.18 -25.96
CA ILE A 224 10.38 -25.46 -26.52
C ILE A 224 10.86 -26.16 -27.78
N ASP A 225 11.08 -25.39 -28.85
CA ASP A 225 11.47 -25.89 -30.18
C ASP A 225 10.53 -27.01 -30.68
N ASN A 226 11.07 -28.20 -30.97
CA ASN A 226 10.33 -29.40 -31.38
C ASN A 226 10.07 -30.38 -30.23
N PHE A 227 10.40 -30.00 -29.00
CA PHE A 227 10.31 -30.86 -27.82
C PHE A 227 9.33 -30.31 -26.77
N THR A 228 8.90 -31.20 -25.89
CA THR A 228 8.24 -30.89 -24.62
C THR A 228 9.15 -31.34 -23.49
N TYR A 229 9.44 -30.44 -22.56
CA TYR A 229 10.31 -30.68 -21.40
C TYR A 229 9.50 -30.84 -20.12
N TYR A 230 9.93 -31.75 -19.25
CA TYR A 230 9.29 -32.04 -17.96
C TYR A 230 10.33 -32.04 -16.85
N PHE A 231 10.05 -31.28 -15.79
CA PHE A 231 10.89 -31.17 -14.60
C PHE A 231 10.22 -31.87 -13.44
N PHE A 232 10.95 -32.77 -12.78
CA PHE A 232 10.43 -33.56 -11.67
C PHE A 232 11.54 -34.08 -10.77
N ARG A 233 11.18 -34.57 -9.59
CA ARG A 233 12.06 -35.36 -8.73
C ARG A 233 11.52 -36.77 -8.59
N GLU A 234 12.41 -37.75 -8.54
CA GLU A 234 12.07 -39.17 -8.49
C GLU A 234 13.10 -39.94 -7.64
N ALA A 235 12.77 -41.18 -7.26
CA ALA A 235 13.75 -42.07 -6.65
C ALA A 235 14.83 -42.48 -7.66
N ALA A 236 16.11 -42.31 -7.29
CA ALA A 236 17.24 -42.55 -8.17
C ALA A 236 17.53 -44.05 -8.32
N VAL A 237 17.07 -44.65 -9.41
CA VAL A 237 17.27 -46.07 -9.72
C VAL A 237 18.76 -46.41 -9.89
N GLU A 238 19.55 -45.47 -10.40
CA GLU A 238 20.99 -45.63 -10.59
C GLU A 238 21.80 -45.61 -9.29
N TYR A 239 21.17 -45.29 -8.16
CA TYR A 239 21.82 -45.21 -6.84
C TYR A 239 21.29 -46.28 -5.86
N ILE A 240 20.33 -47.12 -6.28
CA ILE A 240 19.66 -48.09 -5.39
C ILE A 240 20.66 -49.01 -4.66
N ASN A 241 21.73 -49.43 -5.33
CA ASN A 241 22.77 -50.30 -4.73
C ASN A 241 23.54 -49.62 -3.58
N CYS A 242 23.47 -48.29 -3.48
CA CYS A 242 24.12 -47.48 -2.44
C CYS A 242 23.12 -46.90 -1.42
N GLY A 243 21.80 -47.06 -1.66
CA GLY A 243 20.73 -46.57 -0.80
C GLY A 243 19.59 -45.90 -1.57
N LYS A 244 18.54 -45.45 -0.85
CA LYS A 244 17.42 -44.70 -1.44
C LYS A 244 17.72 -43.20 -1.40
N VAL A 245 17.93 -42.60 -2.56
CA VAL A 245 18.14 -41.14 -2.73
C VAL A 245 17.16 -40.63 -3.78
N ILE A 246 16.64 -39.41 -3.57
CA ILE A 246 15.81 -38.71 -4.55
C ILE A 246 16.73 -37.89 -5.44
N TYR A 247 16.54 -37.91 -6.75
CA TYR A 247 17.23 -37.02 -7.70
C TYR A 247 16.24 -36.18 -8.49
N SER A 248 16.69 -34.98 -8.86
CA SER A 248 16.00 -34.08 -9.77
C SER A 248 16.33 -34.41 -11.21
N ARG A 249 15.32 -34.35 -12.07
CA ARG A 249 15.38 -34.73 -13.48
C ARG A 249 14.80 -33.65 -14.38
N VAL A 250 15.38 -33.58 -15.56
CA VAL A 250 14.74 -33.00 -16.74
C VAL A 250 14.53 -34.13 -17.75
N ALA A 251 13.32 -34.25 -18.26
CA ALA A 251 13.00 -35.16 -19.36
C ALA A 251 12.59 -34.37 -20.61
N ARG A 252 12.81 -34.95 -21.78
CA ARG A 252 12.36 -34.41 -23.07
C ARG A 252 11.62 -35.48 -23.88
N ILE A 253 10.66 -35.03 -24.69
CA ILE A 253 9.89 -35.85 -25.62
C ILE A 253 9.67 -35.06 -26.91
N CYS A 254 9.71 -35.71 -28.07
CA CYS A 254 9.40 -35.08 -29.35
C CYS A 254 7.90 -34.84 -29.54
N LYS A 255 7.53 -33.68 -30.06
CA LYS A 255 6.11 -33.35 -30.36
C LYS A 255 5.51 -34.24 -31.44
N ASN A 256 6.33 -34.64 -32.43
CA ASN A 256 5.94 -35.49 -33.56
C ASN A 256 6.08 -36.99 -33.28
N ASP A 257 6.32 -37.41 -32.03
CA ASP A 257 6.39 -38.82 -31.68
C ASP A 257 5.07 -39.51 -32.06
N GLN A 258 5.17 -40.68 -32.69
CA GLN A 258 4.06 -41.49 -33.17
C GLN A 258 4.03 -42.87 -32.50
N GLY A 259 4.87 -43.09 -31.48
CA GLY A 259 5.06 -44.39 -30.87
C GLY A 259 5.69 -45.42 -31.82
N GLY A 260 5.85 -46.62 -31.29
CA GLY A 260 6.36 -47.76 -32.04
C GLY A 260 5.29 -48.39 -32.95
N GLN A 261 5.70 -49.32 -33.82
CA GLN A 261 4.78 -50.00 -34.74
C GLN A 261 4.15 -51.27 -34.12
N PHE A 262 4.96 -52.04 -33.39
CA PHE A 262 4.54 -53.29 -32.72
C PHE A 262 4.93 -53.23 -31.24
N LEU A 263 6.24 -53.18 -30.96
CA LEU A 263 6.79 -52.87 -29.65
C LEU A 263 6.62 -51.36 -29.40
N LEU A 264 6.28 -50.95 -28.17
CA LEU A 264 6.01 -49.55 -27.80
C LEU A 264 4.88 -48.86 -28.61
N LYS A 265 3.86 -49.60 -29.10
CA LYS A 265 2.78 -49.06 -29.95
C LYS A 265 2.08 -47.80 -29.40
N ASP A 266 1.72 -47.82 -28.11
CA ASP A 266 1.06 -46.70 -27.43
C ASP A 266 2.01 -46.00 -26.43
N LYS A 267 3.31 -46.13 -26.65
CA LYS A 267 4.36 -45.63 -25.77
C LYS A 267 5.26 -44.65 -26.51
N PHE A 268 5.83 -43.69 -25.79
CA PHE A 268 6.81 -42.78 -26.37
C PHE A 268 8.03 -43.55 -26.88
N THR A 269 8.61 -43.12 -28.00
CA THR A 269 9.87 -43.66 -28.52
C THR A 269 11.03 -42.71 -28.28
N THR A 270 10.72 -41.42 -28.04
CA THR A 270 11.70 -40.35 -27.92
C THR A 270 11.96 -39.89 -26.47
N PHE A 271 11.43 -40.61 -25.48
CA PHE A 271 11.56 -40.25 -24.07
C PHE A 271 13.00 -40.42 -23.58
N LEU A 272 13.60 -39.32 -23.11
CA LEU A 272 14.90 -39.31 -22.44
C LEU A 272 14.84 -38.46 -21.19
N LYS A 273 15.60 -38.82 -20.15
CA LYS A 273 15.77 -38.04 -18.92
C LYS A 273 17.24 -37.92 -18.50
N ALA A 274 17.59 -36.79 -17.92
CA ALA A 274 18.92 -36.49 -17.40
C ALA A 274 18.84 -35.99 -15.96
N ARG A 275 19.89 -36.23 -15.16
CA ARG A 275 20.03 -35.69 -13.80
C ARG A 275 20.32 -34.19 -13.86
N LEU A 276 19.63 -33.38 -13.05
CA LEU A 276 20.00 -31.99 -12.79
C LEU A 276 20.99 -31.93 -11.62
N ASN A 277 22.15 -31.33 -11.84
CA ASN A 277 23.15 -31.16 -10.78
C ASN A 277 23.01 -29.77 -10.13
N CYS A 278 22.77 -29.72 -8.83
CA CYS A 278 22.88 -28.50 -8.04
C CYS A 278 23.67 -28.83 -6.77
N SER A 279 24.95 -28.50 -6.77
CA SER A 279 25.89 -28.94 -5.73
C SER A 279 26.93 -27.89 -5.42
N ILE A 280 27.44 -27.93 -4.19
CA ILE A 280 28.64 -27.17 -3.80
C ILE A 280 29.86 -28.03 -4.17
N PRO A 281 30.81 -27.49 -4.95
CA PRO A 281 32.02 -28.21 -5.32
C PRO A 281 32.94 -28.38 -4.10
N GLY A 282 33.71 -29.46 -4.09
CA GLY A 282 34.67 -29.79 -3.03
C GLY A 282 35.14 -31.23 -3.14
N ASN A 283 36.06 -31.65 -2.28
CA ASN A 283 36.51 -33.05 -2.23
C ASN A 283 35.34 -34.02 -1.97
N TYR A 284 34.34 -33.54 -1.21
CA TYR A 284 33.05 -34.19 -1.03
C TYR A 284 31.96 -33.19 -1.37
N PRO A 285 31.40 -33.23 -2.60
CA PRO A 285 30.38 -32.28 -3.02
C PRO A 285 29.11 -32.41 -2.18
N PHE A 286 28.53 -31.28 -1.79
CA PHE A 286 27.24 -31.25 -1.09
C PHE A 286 26.11 -31.03 -2.09
N TYR A 287 25.14 -31.94 -2.15
CA TYR A 287 24.09 -31.93 -3.18
C TYR A 287 22.73 -31.49 -2.64
N TYR A 288 22.07 -30.62 -3.39
CA TYR A 288 20.66 -30.27 -3.20
C TYR A 288 19.83 -31.03 -4.23
N ASN A 289 19.33 -32.19 -3.84
CA ASN A 289 18.80 -33.16 -4.80
C ASN A 289 17.31 -33.00 -5.13
N GLU A 290 16.52 -32.26 -4.34
CA GLU A 290 15.07 -32.18 -4.50
C GLU A 290 14.64 -30.84 -5.11
N ILE A 291 14.29 -30.84 -6.39
CA ILE A 291 13.75 -29.67 -7.10
C ILE A 291 12.33 -29.35 -6.63
N GLN A 292 12.06 -28.08 -6.36
CA GLN A 292 10.76 -27.61 -5.87
C GLN A 292 10.01 -26.77 -6.90
N SER A 293 10.69 -25.86 -7.59
CA SER A 293 10.10 -24.97 -8.59
C SER A 293 11.11 -24.63 -9.68
N VAL A 294 10.60 -24.33 -10.88
CA VAL A 294 11.37 -23.98 -12.07
C VAL A 294 10.71 -22.79 -12.76
N HIS A 295 11.52 -21.88 -13.26
CA HIS A 295 11.09 -20.76 -14.10
C HIS A 295 11.98 -20.67 -15.34
N TYR A 296 11.36 -20.52 -16.51
CA TYR A 296 12.04 -20.44 -17.81
C TYR A 296 11.97 -19.03 -18.37
N ILE A 297 13.12 -18.49 -18.79
CA ILE A 297 13.24 -17.20 -19.47
C ILE A 297 13.44 -17.47 -20.97
N GLU A 298 12.39 -17.28 -21.76
CA GLU A 298 12.37 -17.62 -23.19
C GLU A 298 13.44 -16.88 -24.00
N ARG A 299 13.60 -15.56 -23.78
CA ARG A 299 14.52 -14.71 -24.57
C ARG A 299 15.99 -15.10 -24.45
N GLU A 300 16.39 -15.64 -23.30
CA GLU A 300 17.79 -15.97 -22.99
C GLU A 300 18.04 -17.48 -22.91
N GLU A 301 16.98 -18.29 -23.05
CA GLU A 301 17.00 -19.75 -22.94
C GLU A 301 17.59 -20.29 -21.61
N ILE A 302 17.30 -19.62 -20.50
CA ILE A 302 17.79 -19.98 -19.15
C ILE A 302 16.66 -20.50 -18.27
N PHE A 303 16.94 -21.58 -17.54
CA PHE A 303 16.09 -22.08 -16.46
C PHE A 303 16.67 -21.72 -15.10
N TYR A 304 15.85 -21.14 -14.23
CA TYR A 304 16.13 -21.00 -12.80
C TYR A 304 15.35 -22.02 -12.02
N ALA A 305 16.02 -22.76 -11.13
CA ALA A 305 15.39 -23.81 -10.34
C ALA A 305 15.80 -23.73 -8.87
N THR A 306 14.82 -23.96 -7.99
CA THR A 306 15.02 -24.08 -6.54
C THR A 306 15.16 -25.54 -6.15
N PHE A 307 16.17 -25.83 -5.33
CA PHE A 307 16.45 -27.16 -4.80
C PHE A 307 16.50 -27.13 -3.28
N THR A 308 16.07 -28.21 -2.65
CA THR A 308 16.13 -28.42 -1.21
C THR A 308 16.92 -29.68 -0.86
N THR A 309 17.41 -29.71 0.37
CA THR A 309 17.87 -30.95 1.00
C THR A 309 16.66 -31.81 1.44
N PRO A 310 16.85 -33.13 1.61
CA PRO A 310 15.79 -34.02 2.07
C PRO A 310 15.18 -33.64 3.42
N VAL A 311 13.92 -34.05 3.63
CA VAL A 311 13.13 -33.66 4.82
C VAL A 311 13.84 -34.01 6.14
N ASN A 312 14.49 -35.17 6.20
CA ASN A 312 15.15 -35.72 7.38
C ASN A 312 16.62 -35.28 7.55
N SER A 313 17.07 -34.29 6.77
CA SER A 313 18.44 -33.76 6.80
C SER A 313 18.46 -32.32 7.31
N ILE A 314 19.65 -31.74 7.48
CA ILE A 314 19.80 -30.32 7.80
C ILE A 314 19.07 -29.49 6.74
N TYR A 315 18.20 -28.59 7.20
CA TYR A 315 17.44 -27.67 6.35
C TYR A 315 18.39 -26.83 5.49
N GLY A 316 18.30 -26.99 4.17
CA GLY A 316 19.10 -26.21 3.25
C GLY A 316 18.41 -26.04 1.90
N THR A 317 18.64 -24.88 1.29
CA THR A 317 18.17 -24.53 -0.04
C THR A 317 19.29 -24.05 -0.93
N ALA A 318 19.11 -24.27 -2.23
CA ALA A 318 19.97 -23.74 -3.27
C ALA A 318 19.16 -23.30 -4.49
N ILE A 319 19.66 -22.29 -5.19
CA ILE A 319 19.16 -21.88 -6.50
C ILE A 319 20.26 -22.13 -7.52
N CYS A 320 19.93 -22.84 -8.59
CA CYS A 320 20.84 -23.09 -9.70
C CYS A 320 20.20 -22.62 -11.01
N ALA A 321 21.02 -22.11 -11.93
CA ALA A 321 20.59 -21.77 -13.28
C ALA A 321 21.20 -22.74 -14.31
N TYR A 322 20.40 -23.10 -15.30
CA TYR A 322 20.78 -24.01 -16.37
C TYR A 322 20.50 -23.36 -17.72
N ASN A 323 21.50 -23.37 -18.60
CA ASN A 323 21.31 -22.95 -19.98
C ASN A 323 20.72 -24.11 -20.80
N MET A 324 19.83 -23.82 -21.73
CA MET A 324 19.30 -24.80 -22.68
C MET A 324 20.42 -25.54 -23.43
N THR A 325 21.55 -24.89 -23.72
CA THR A 325 22.72 -25.53 -24.34
C THR A 325 23.30 -26.66 -23.47
N ALA A 326 23.40 -26.47 -22.15
CA ALA A 326 23.88 -27.51 -21.23
C ALA A 326 22.92 -28.70 -21.16
N ILE A 327 21.60 -28.43 -21.20
CA ILE A 327 20.57 -29.47 -21.27
C ILE A 327 20.69 -30.25 -22.58
N LYS A 328 20.80 -29.56 -23.73
CA LYS A 328 21.00 -30.16 -25.05
C LYS A 328 22.27 -31.02 -25.11
N ASN A 329 23.38 -30.55 -24.52
CA ASN A 329 24.65 -31.28 -24.45
C ASN A 329 24.52 -32.59 -23.67
N SER A 330 23.89 -32.57 -22.49
CA SER A 330 23.64 -33.79 -21.70
C SER A 330 22.83 -34.83 -22.46
N PHE A 331 21.79 -34.41 -23.19
CA PHE A 331 20.98 -35.31 -24.01
C PHE A 331 21.64 -35.80 -25.30
N ASN A 332 22.71 -35.16 -25.74
CA ASN A 332 23.55 -35.61 -26.86
C ASN A 332 24.80 -36.39 -26.36
N GLY A 333 24.90 -36.60 -25.04
CA GLY A 333 25.97 -37.37 -24.40
C GLY A 333 25.64 -38.86 -24.29
N ALA A 334 26.54 -39.63 -23.67
CA ALA A 334 26.36 -41.07 -23.52
C ALA A 334 25.14 -41.45 -22.66
N PHE A 335 24.57 -42.63 -22.92
CA PHE A 335 23.50 -43.22 -22.12
C PHE A 335 24.05 -43.94 -20.90
N LYS A 336 23.21 -44.05 -19.87
CA LYS A 336 23.45 -44.88 -18.68
C LYS A 336 22.58 -46.12 -18.79
N TYR A 337 23.22 -47.29 -18.91
CA TYR A 337 22.54 -48.55 -19.19
C TYR A 337 22.78 -49.58 -18.08
N GLN A 338 21.78 -50.41 -17.83
CA GLN A 338 21.86 -51.53 -16.91
C GLN A 338 21.20 -52.74 -17.55
N GLU A 339 22.00 -53.76 -17.84
CA GLU A 339 21.55 -54.99 -18.53
C GLU A 339 20.61 -55.82 -17.65
N LYS A 340 21.00 -56.04 -16.38
CA LYS A 340 20.19 -56.76 -15.38
C LYS A 340 20.12 -55.97 -14.08
N PRO A 341 19.04 -56.10 -13.28
CA PRO A 341 18.87 -55.33 -12.04
C PRO A 341 20.03 -55.41 -11.04
N ASN A 342 20.76 -56.53 -11.03
CA ASN A 342 21.88 -56.77 -10.11
C ASN A 342 23.23 -56.29 -10.66
N TYR A 343 23.29 -55.82 -11.91
CA TYR A 343 24.53 -55.37 -12.56
C TYR A 343 24.77 -53.90 -12.26
N ALA A 344 26.02 -53.46 -12.38
CA ALA A 344 26.36 -52.04 -12.28
C ALA A 344 25.77 -51.26 -13.46
N TRP A 345 25.54 -49.97 -13.24
CA TRP A 345 25.16 -49.05 -14.31
C TRP A 345 26.40 -48.63 -15.09
N GLU A 346 26.37 -48.83 -16.40
CA GLU A 346 27.50 -48.59 -17.29
C GLU A 346 27.23 -47.44 -18.27
N ARG A 347 28.31 -46.81 -18.74
CA ARG A 347 28.26 -45.77 -19.76
C ARG A 347 28.24 -46.43 -21.14
N GLN A 348 27.17 -46.18 -21.90
CA GLN A 348 27.01 -46.71 -23.25
C GLN A 348 26.94 -45.58 -24.28
N THR A 349 27.66 -45.71 -25.39
CA THR A 349 27.55 -44.79 -26.54
C THR A 349 26.73 -45.46 -27.64
N SER A 350 25.73 -44.76 -28.18
CA SER A 350 24.86 -45.22 -29.27
C SER A 350 24.44 -44.01 -30.13
N PRO A 351 24.13 -44.16 -31.44
CA PRO A 351 23.75 -43.05 -32.29
C PRO A 351 22.44 -42.38 -31.85
N HIS A 352 22.50 -41.07 -31.56
CA HIS A 352 21.33 -40.27 -31.11
C HIS A 352 20.25 -40.02 -32.18
N ARG A 353 20.42 -40.48 -33.42
CA ARG A 353 19.60 -40.07 -34.58
C ARG A 353 18.10 -40.30 -34.38
N HIS A 354 17.71 -41.35 -33.65
CA HIS A 354 16.29 -41.69 -33.43
C HIS A 354 15.63 -40.94 -32.26
N PHE A 355 16.42 -40.30 -31.39
CA PHE A 355 15.93 -39.44 -30.31
C PHE A 355 15.84 -37.96 -30.72
N GLN A 356 16.25 -37.62 -31.95
CA GLN A 356 16.04 -36.31 -32.55
C GLN A 356 14.69 -36.30 -33.26
N CYS A 357 13.96 -35.17 -33.22
CA CYS A 357 12.61 -35.06 -33.79
C CYS A 357 12.58 -35.00 -35.33
N GLU A 358 13.56 -35.61 -36.00
CA GLU A 358 13.56 -35.82 -37.43
C GLU A 358 12.54 -36.92 -37.80
N VAL A 359 12.00 -36.86 -39.02
CA VAL A 359 10.98 -37.84 -39.45
C VAL A 359 11.64 -39.23 -39.54
N PRO A 360 11.31 -40.20 -38.67
CA PRO A 360 12.05 -41.45 -38.63
C PRO A 360 11.61 -42.35 -39.79
N LYS A 361 12.58 -42.96 -40.47
CA LYS A 361 12.34 -44.27 -41.12
C LYS A 361 12.17 -45.27 -39.97
N LYS A 362 10.96 -45.80 -39.75
CA LYS A 362 10.66 -46.79 -38.69
C LYS A 362 11.44 -48.08 -38.94
N THR A 363 12.66 -48.21 -38.42
CA THR A 363 13.42 -49.46 -38.41
C THR A 363 13.29 -50.14 -37.05
N ALA A 364 13.38 -51.48 -37.03
CA ALA A 364 13.23 -52.27 -35.81
C ALA A 364 14.30 -51.95 -34.74
N GLU A 365 15.51 -51.56 -35.17
CA GLU A 365 16.63 -51.18 -34.29
C GLU A 365 16.29 -49.95 -33.43
N HIS A 366 15.61 -48.95 -33.99
CA HIS A 366 15.26 -47.73 -33.25
C HIS A 366 14.32 -48.00 -32.08
N VAL A 367 13.37 -48.92 -32.24
CA VAL A 367 12.40 -49.24 -31.18
C VAL A 367 13.07 -50.02 -30.04
N LEU A 368 14.06 -50.87 -30.35
CA LEU A 368 14.86 -51.59 -29.36
C LEU A 368 15.74 -50.63 -28.55
N ASP A 369 16.30 -49.60 -29.18
CA ASP A 369 17.08 -48.59 -28.47
C ASP A 369 16.22 -47.74 -27.54
N SER A 370 15.00 -47.36 -27.96
CA SER A 370 14.02 -46.66 -27.11
C SER A 370 13.60 -47.46 -25.86
N GLU A 371 13.60 -48.79 -25.94
CA GLU A 371 13.34 -49.67 -24.80
C GLU A 371 14.55 -49.80 -23.87
N LYS A 372 15.77 -49.70 -24.39
CA LYS A 372 17.00 -49.86 -23.60
C LYS A 372 17.49 -48.57 -22.95
N TYR A 373 17.35 -47.43 -23.62
CA TYR A 373 18.01 -46.18 -23.25
C TYR A 373 16.98 -45.10 -22.90
N GLN A 374 16.81 -44.82 -21.60
CA GLN A 374 15.99 -43.71 -21.11
C GLN A 374 16.79 -42.68 -20.29
N LEU A 375 17.87 -43.12 -19.63
CA LEU A 375 18.65 -42.29 -18.71
C LEU A 375 19.98 -41.86 -19.34
N MET A 376 20.28 -40.56 -19.28
CA MET A 376 21.57 -40.03 -19.69
C MET A 376 22.63 -40.25 -18.61
N ASN A 377 23.87 -40.54 -19.02
CA ASN A 377 24.99 -40.71 -18.09
C ASN A 377 25.50 -39.36 -17.55
N GLU A 378 25.56 -38.35 -18.42
CA GLU A 378 26.03 -37.02 -18.05
C GLU A 378 24.92 -36.21 -17.38
N ALA A 379 25.18 -35.70 -16.18
CA ALA A 379 24.27 -34.79 -15.50
C ALA A 379 24.35 -33.39 -16.12
N VAL A 380 23.22 -32.70 -16.20
CA VAL A 380 23.13 -31.30 -16.61
C VAL A 380 23.82 -30.45 -15.55
N GLN A 381 24.90 -29.78 -15.96
CA GLN A 381 25.67 -28.90 -15.08
C GLN A 381 25.05 -27.49 -15.05
N PRO A 382 25.08 -26.82 -13.89
CA PRO A 382 24.66 -25.43 -13.77
C PRO A 382 25.62 -24.48 -14.50
N MET A 383 25.16 -23.27 -14.79
CA MET A 383 25.97 -22.24 -15.46
C MET A 383 27.17 -21.78 -14.61
N THR A 384 27.05 -21.83 -13.29
CA THR A 384 28.07 -21.43 -12.31
C THR A 384 28.61 -22.65 -11.57
N SER A 385 29.86 -22.63 -11.13
CA SER A 385 30.48 -23.74 -10.40
C SER A 385 29.86 -23.99 -9.02
N HIS A 386 29.25 -22.97 -8.42
CA HIS A 386 28.48 -23.04 -7.19
C HIS A 386 27.03 -22.60 -7.42
N PRO A 387 26.08 -22.96 -6.54
CA PRO A 387 24.73 -22.42 -6.58
C PRO A 387 24.73 -20.89 -6.49
N ILE A 388 23.79 -20.27 -7.20
CA ILE A 388 23.60 -18.81 -7.28
C ILE A 388 23.29 -18.23 -5.90
N LEU A 389 22.43 -18.92 -5.14
CA LEU A 389 22.13 -18.60 -3.75
C LEU A 389 22.12 -19.90 -2.95
N ARG A 390 22.61 -19.83 -1.70
CA ARG A 390 22.50 -20.90 -0.70
C ARG A 390 22.03 -20.31 0.62
N LEU A 391 21.08 -20.97 1.27
CA LEU A 391 20.64 -20.62 2.62
C LEU A 391 20.54 -21.89 3.47
N GLU A 392 20.94 -21.75 4.73
CA GLU A 392 20.77 -22.75 5.77
C GLU A 392 19.50 -22.42 6.55
N LEU A 393 18.84 -23.44 7.12
CA LEU A 393 17.66 -23.29 7.98
C LEU A 393 16.38 -22.77 7.29
N GLU A 394 16.39 -22.54 5.98
CA GLU A 394 15.20 -22.14 5.21
C GLU A 394 14.92 -23.13 4.06
N ARG A 395 13.63 -23.34 3.76
CA ARG A 395 13.14 -24.12 2.62
C ARG A 395 12.37 -23.25 1.64
N PHE A 396 12.72 -23.33 0.36
CA PHE A 396 12.09 -22.62 -0.73
C PHE A 396 11.04 -23.50 -1.39
N SER A 397 9.93 -22.89 -1.77
CA SER A 397 8.79 -23.53 -2.42
C SER A 397 8.71 -23.11 -3.88
N HIS A 398 8.59 -21.81 -4.15
CA HIS A 398 8.34 -21.27 -5.49
C HIS A 398 9.41 -20.27 -5.93
N ILE A 399 9.68 -20.18 -7.23
CA ILE A 399 10.54 -19.16 -7.85
C ILE A 399 9.88 -18.58 -9.09
N VAL A 400 9.97 -17.25 -9.24
CA VAL A 400 9.69 -16.55 -10.50
C VAL A 400 10.80 -15.53 -10.74
N VAL A 401 11.14 -15.28 -12.00
CA VAL A 401 12.23 -14.39 -12.36
C VAL A 401 11.74 -13.37 -13.36
N ASP A 402 12.09 -12.10 -13.14
CA ASP A 402 11.86 -11.02 -14.08
C ASP A 402 13.15 -10.58 -14.76
N THR A 403 13.01 -9.97 -15.93
CA THR A 403 14.11 -9.35 -16.70
C THR A 403 13.80 -7.86 -16.84
N VAL A 404 14.54 -7.03 -16.11
CA VAL A 404 14.31 -5.58 -16.02
C VAL A 404 15.39 -4.85 -16.80
N GLN A 405 14.99 -3.82 -17.56
CA GLN A 405 15.93 -2.91 -18.20
C GLN A 405 16.24 -1.76 -17.26
N THR A 406 17.52 -1.39 -17.17
CA THR A 406 18.01 -0.31 -16.32
C THR A 406 18.69 0.75 -17.17
N LYS A 407 19.17 1.84 -16.56
CA LYS A 407 19.82 2.92 -17.32
C LYS A 407 21.17 2.51 -17.93
N GLU A 408 21.89 1.58 -17.29
CA GLU A 408 23.22 1.12 -17.73
C GLU A 408 23.22 -0.30 -18.33
N HIS A 409 22.25 -1.14 -17.98
CA HIS A 409 22.19 -2.53 -18.43
C HIS A 409 20.88 -2.83 -19.14
N ASP A 410 21.00 -3.49 -20.29
CA ASP A 410 19.89 -3.89 -21.16
C ASP A 410 19.00 -4.98 -20.54
N SER A 411 19.58 -5.86 -19.72
CA SER A 411 18.84 -6.86 -18.94
C SER A 411 19.49 -7.13 -17.58
N VAL A 412 18.68 -7.05 -16.53
CA VAL A 412 19.02 -7.42 -15.15
C VAL A 412 17.98 -8.41 -14.65
N HIS A 413 18.42 -9.51 -14.05
CA HIS A 413 17.50 -10.52 -13.50
C HIS A 413 17.12 -10.22 -12.06
N VAL A 414 15.82 -10.19 -11.80
CA VAL A 414 15.27 -10.07 -10.44
C VAL A 414 14.48 -11.33 -10.12
N MET A 415 14.94 -12.08 -9.12
CA MET A 415 14.28 -13.30 -8.66
C MET A 415 13.38 -13.01 -7.47
N PHE A 416 12.17 -13.55 -7.49
CA PHE A 416 11.27 -13.59 -6.36
C PHE A 416 11.16 -15.05 -5.91
N VAL A 417 11.60 -15.33 -4.70
CA VAL A 417 11.69 -16.70 -4.17
C VAL A 417 10.88 -16.79 -2.89
N ALA A 418 9.90 -17.69 -2.87
CA ALA A 418 9.03 -17.91 -1.73
C ALA A 418 9.57 -19.04 -0.84
N SER A 419 9.50 -18.85 0.47
CA SER A 419 9.71 -19.92 1.46
C SER A 419 8.42 -20.70 1.71
N VAL A 420 8.54 -21.88 2.33
CA VAL A 420 7.38 -22.66 2.78
C VAL A 420 6.61 -21.95 3.91
N GLU A 421 7.30 -21.06 4.64
CA GLU A 421 6.74 -20.23 5.72
C GLU A 421 6.04 -18.95 5.21
N GLY A 422 6.04 -18.72 3.89
CA GLY A 422 5.37 -17.55 3.30
C GLY A 422 6.19 -16.26 3.31
N ILE A 423 7.52 -16.36 3.35
CA ILE A 423 8.42 -15.21 3.18
C ILE A 423 8.88 -15.19 1.72
N ILE A 424 8.68 -14.06 1.03
CA ILE A 424 9.15 -13.85 -0.34
C ILE A 424 10.39 -12.97 -0.31
N ARG A 425 11.50 -13.47 -0.85
CA ARG A 425 12.75 -12.74 -1.00
C ARG A 425 12.85 -12.18 -2.42
N LYS A 426 13.07 -10.87 -2.54
CA LYS A 426 13.44 -10.22 -3.81
C LYS A 426 14.95 -10.11 -3.89
N LEU A 427 15.52 -10.76 -4.89
CA LEU A 427 16.95 -10.89 -5.10
C LEU A 427 17.30 -10.35 -6.48
N VAL A 428 18.36 -9.55 -6.58
CA VAL A 428 18.91 -9.12 -7.87
C VAL A 428 20.16 -9.94 -8.17
N ILE A 429 20.32 -10.37 -9.43
CA ILE A 429 21.57 -10.97 -9.92
C ILE A 429 22.36 -9.86 -10.60
N LEU A 430 23.57 -9.59 -10.10
CA LEU A 430 24.44 -8.59 -10.69
C LEU A 430 24.91 -9.05 -12.09
N PRO A 431 24.80 -8.20 -13.13
CA PRO A 431 25.14 -8.59 -14.48
C PRO A 431 26.62 -8.92 -14.66
N ASP A 432 27.50 -8.15 -13.99
CA ASP A 432 28.96 -8.25 -14.11
C ASP A 432 29.55 -9.40 -13.29
N THR A 433 29.19 -9.51 -12.00
CA THR A 433 29.78 -10.51 -11.08
C THR A 433 28.96 -11.80 -10.97
N LYS A 434 27.71 -11.81 -11.44
CA LYS A 434 26.73 -12.90 -11.25
C LYS A 434 26.43 -13.25 -9.79
N GLU A 435 26.81 -12.38 -8.85
CA GLU A 435 26.46 -12.51 -7.45
C GLU A 435 25.00 -12.12 -7.20
N THR A 436 24.39 -12.68 -6.15
CA THR A 436 23.04 -12.32 -5.73
C THR A 436 23.02 -11.37 -4.56
N CYS A 437 22.23 -10.31 -4.65
CA CYS A 437 22.01 -9.37 -3.56
C CYS A 437 20.54 -9.39 -3.11
N LEU A 438 20.31 -9.39 -1.79
CA LEU A 438 18.97 -9.27 -1.22
C LEU A 438 18.53 -7.80 -1.16
N ILE A 439 17.43 -7.50 -1.84
CA ILE A 439 16.78 -6.18 -1.85
C ILE A 439 15.79 -6.07 -0.69
N GLU A 440 14.81 -6.97 -0.64
CA GLU A 440 13.71 -6.94 0.36
C GLU A 440 13.21 -8.36 0.69
N LYS A 441 12.59 -8.48 1.87
CA LYS A 441 11.85 -9.66 2.34
C LYS A 441 10.41 -9.26 2.59
N ILE A 442 9.47 -10.01 2.07
CA ILE A 442 8.04 -9.73 2.11
C ILE A 442 7.37 -10.86 2.87
N GLN A 443 6.81 -10.57 4.03
CA GLN A 443 6.05 -11.55 4.81
C GLN A 443 4.60 -11.56 4.33
N VAL A 444 4.19 -12.66 3.69
CA VAL A 444 2.87 -12.80 3.06
C VAL A 444 1.78 -13.14 4.07
N PHE A 445 2.15 -13.83 5.15
CA PHE A 445 1.20 -14.27 6.17
C PHE A 445 1.55 -13.72 7.56
N PRO A 446 0.55 -13.42 8.41
CA PRO A 446 0.81 -12.96 9.77
C PRO A 446 1.49 -14.05 10.62
N GLU A 447 2.19 -13.66 11.68
CA GLU A 447 2.86 -14.61 12.58
C GLU A 447 1.85 -15.60 13.18
N GLY A 448 2.15 -16.90 13.09
CA GLY A 448 1.30 -17.98 13.60
C GLY A 448 0.24 -18.50 12.63
N SER A 449 0.16 -17.99 11.40
CA SER A 449 -0.69 -18.57 10.36
C SER A 449 -0.18 -19.94 9.89
N THR A 450 -1.10 -20.85 9.57
CA THR A 450 -0.79 -22.13 8.91
C THR A 450 -1.01 -22.08 7.39
N ASP A 451 -1.29 -20.91 6.83
CA ASP A 451 -1.51 -20.74 5.38
C ASP A 451 -0.20 -20.97 4.60
N THR A 452 -0.33 -21.48 3.38
CA THR A 452 0.80 -21.84 2.51
C THR A 452 0.61 -21.29 1.11
N ILE A 453 1.71 -20.95 0.45
CA ILE A 453 1.68 -20.50 -0.95
C ILE A 453 1.47 -21.72 -1.85
N LYS A 454 0.34 -21.78 -2.54
CA LYS A 454 0.01 -22.86 -3.48
C LYS A 454 0.59 -22.62 -4.86
N VAL A 455 0.53 -21.40 -5.34
CA VAL A 455 1.02 -21.01 -6.66
C VAL A 455 1.51 -19.57 -6.62
N MET A 456 2.60 -19.29 -7.32
CA MET A 456 3.17 -17.96 -7.47
C MET A 456 3.50 -17.74 -8.94
N LYS A 457 2.97 -16.66 -9.53
CA LYS A 457 3.25 -16.28 -10.92
C LYS A 457 3.49 -14.78 -11.04
N LEU A 458 4.39 -14.40 -11.93
CA LEU A 458 4.68 -13.00 -12.24
C LEU A 458 3.98 -12.61 -13.56
N LEU A 459 3.34 -11.44 -13.58
CA LEU A 459 2.86 -10.82 -14.81
C LEU A 459 3.56 -9.47 -15.03
N LYS A 460 4.31 -9.38 -16.14
CA LYS A 460 5.06 -8.17 -16.52
C LYS A 460 4.15 -7.00 -16.90
N ASP A 461 3.01 -7.25 -17.53
CA ASP A 461 2.09 -6.17 -17.94
C ASP A 461 1.53 -5.37 -16.78
N THR A 462 1.32 -6.00 -15.63
CA THR A 462 0.87 -5.32 -14.41
C THR A 462 2.01 -5.04 -13.44
N ASN A 463 3.26 -5.42 -13.76
CA ASN A 463 4.41 -5.42 -12.85
C ASN A 463 4.04 -5.93 -11.45
N SER A 464 3.35 -7.08 -11.40
CA SER A 464 2.79 -7.61 -10.16
C SER A 464 3.00 -9.11 -10.05
N LEU A 465 3.25 -9.55 -8.81
CA LEU A 465 3.28 -10.93 -8.39
C LEU A 465 1.87 -11.35 -7.98
N TYR A 466 1.37 -12.44 -8.55
CA TYR A 466 0.09 -13.05 -8.20
C TYR A 466 0.35 -14.33 -7.42
N ILE A 467 -0.28 -14.42 -6.24
CA ILE A 467 -0.07 -15.51 -5.29
C ILE A 467 -1.43 -16.11 -4.95
N GLY A 468 -1.57 -17.41 -5.15
CA GLY A 468 -2.70 -18.18 -4.65
C GLY A 468 -2.35 -18.85 -3.32
N THR A 469 -3.19 -18.65 -2.30
CA THR A 469 -3.03 -19.23 -0.95
C THR A 469 -4.19 -20.17 -0.63
N GLU A 470 -4.26 -20.72 0.58
CA GLU A 470 -5.43 -21.52 0.98
C GLU A 470 -6.68 -20.66 1.13
N GLU A 471 -6.56 -19.39 1.49
CA GLU A 471 -7.72 -18.54 1.80
C GLU A 471 -7.95 -17.37 0.83
N SER A 472 -6.94 -17.00 0.04
CA SER A 472 -7.00 -15.79 -0.78
C SER A 472 -6.16 -15.85 -2.05
N VAL A 473 -6.45 -14.93 -2.98
CA VAL A 473 -5.55 -14.54 -4.08
C VAL A 473 -5.02 -13.16 -3.79
N LEU A 474 -3.70 -13.01 -3.82
CA LEU A 474 -2.99 -11.76 -3.56
C LEU A 474 -2.34 -11.25 -4.84
N ARG A 475 -2.44 -9.96 -5.10
CA ARG A 475 -1.66 -9.25 -6.12
C ARG A 475 -0.74 -8.26 -5.40
N ILE A 476 0.56 -8.50 -5.52
CA ILE A 476 1.61 -7.71 -4.87
C ILE A 476 2.44 -7.03 -5.96
N PRO A 477 2.49 -5.69 -6.03
CA PRO A 477 3.38 -4.99 -6.96
C PRO A 477 4.85 -5.40 -6.75
N VAL A 478 5.64 -5.53 -7.83
CA VAL A 478 7.07 -5.89 -7.72
C VAL A 478 7.94 -4.73 -7.23
N GLN A 479 7.43 -3.51 -7.35
CA GLN A 479 8.12 -2.26 -6.99
C GLN A 479 7.43 -1.62 -5.78
N ARG A 480 8.24 -1.12 -4.85
CA ARG A 480 7.80 -0.39 -3.65
C ARG A 480 8.62 0.90 -3.46
N CYS A 481 8.88 1.60 -4.56
CA CYS A 481 9.74 2.77 -4.59
C CYS A 481 9.26 3.88 -3.64
N GLU A 482 7.94 4.02 -3.47
CA GLU A 482 7.31 5.02 -2.59
C GLU A 482 7.71 4.89 -1.11
N ARG A 483 8.20 3.72 -0.69
CA ARG A 483 8.74 3.51 0.66
C ARG A 483 10.03 4.30 0.89
N LYS A 484 10.77 4.62 -0.18
CA LYS A 484 12.08 5.28 -0.13
C LYS A 484 11.88 6.79 -0.19
N LEU A 485 11.92 7.42 0.98
CA LEU A 485 11.58 8.84 1.14
C LEU A 485 12.71 9.78 0.68
N SER A 486 13.97 9.37 0.92
CA SER A 486 15.13 10.20 0.61
C SER A 486 15.83 9.76 -0.68
N ARG A 487 16.53 10.71 -1.32
CA ARG A 487 17.34 10.44 -2.52
C ARG A 487 18.44 9.41 -2.26
N SER A 488 19.13 9.55 -1.14
CA SER A 488 20.20 8.62 -0.75
C SER A 488 19.66 7.21 -0.54
N GLU A 489 18.52 7.05 0.12
CA GLU A 489 17.91 5.73 0.37
C GLU A 489 17.39 5.09 -0.92
N CYS A 490 16.80 5.88 -1.83
CA CYS A 490 16.34 5.40 -3.13
C CYS A 490 17.50 4.83 -3.94
N LEU A 491 18.60 5.57 -4.06
CA LEU A 491 19.78 5.16 -4.84
C LEU A 491 20.57 4.04 -4.14
N SER A 492 20.69 4.05 -2.81
CA SER A 492 21.39 2.99 -2.07
C SER A 492 20.59 1.68 -1.98
N SER A 493 19.28 1.72 -2.22
CA SER A 493 18.44 0.52 -2.28
C SER A 493 18.82 -0.42 -3.41
N MET A 494 19.44 0.10 -4.48
CA MET A 494 19.86 -0.64 -5.68
C MET A 494 18.74 -1.51 -6.28
N ASP A 495 17.48 -1.11 -6.09
CA ASP A 495 16.32 -1.79 -6.66
C ASP A 495 16.21 -1.45 -8.15
N PRO A 496 16.35 -2.42 -9.07
CA PRO A 496 16.32 -2.15 -10.52
C PRO A 496 15.04 -1.48 -11.01
N TYR A 497 13.93 -1.64 -10.28
CA TYR A 497 12.65 -1.02 -10.64
C TYR A 497 12.55 0.44 -10.22
N CYS A 498 13.41 0.91 -9.31
CA CYS A 498 13.29 2.22 -8.67
C CYS A 498 14.41 3.17 -9.05
N GLY A 499 14.08 4.46 -9.07
CA GLY A 499 15.02 5.55 -9.28
C GLY A 499 14.45 6.88 -8.82
N TRP A 500 15.33 7.88 -8.69
CA TRP A 500 14.98 9.19 -8.16
C TRP A 500 14.53 10.13 -9.28
N ASP A 501 13.33 10.69 -9.15
CA ASP A 501 12.83 11.74 -10.04
C ASP A 501 13.14 13.13 -9.46
N ILE A 502 13.90 13.92 -10.21
CA ILE A 502 14.35 15.26 -9.78
C ILE A 502 13.25 16.32 -9.77
N TYR A 503 12.16 16.12 -10.52
CA TYR A 503 11.04 17.07 -10.56
C TYR A 503 10.01 16.77 -9.48
N LYS A 504 9.77 15.49 -9.20
CA LYS A 504 8.85 15.06 -8.13
C LYS A 504 9.51 15.02 -6.76
N LEU A 505 10.84 15.05 -6.69
CA LEU A 505 11.63 14.89 -5.46
C LEU A 505 11.23 13.63 -4.68
N ALA A 506 10.98 12.54 -5.40
CA ALA A 506 10.49 11.27 -4.85
C ALA A 506 11.11 10.07 -5.58
N CYS A 507 11.21 8.95 -4.88
CA CYS A 507 11.62 7.68 -5.47
C CYS A 507 10.43 7.04 -6.18
N ILE A 508 10.54 6.88 -7.50
CA ILE A 508 9.47 6.34 -8.34
C ILE A 508 10.00 5.25 -9.26
N ALA A 509 9.08 4.47 -9.81
CA ALA A 509 9.41 3.60 -10.92
C ALA A 509 9.74 4.38 -12.19
N ALA A 510 10.43 3.74 -13.13
CA ALA A 510 10.78 4.35 -14.40
C ALA A 510 9.54 4.94 -15.10
N PRO A 511 9.52 6.25 -15.42
CA PRO A 511 8.34 6.92 -15.98
C PRO A 511 8.04 6.34 -17.37
N HIS A 512 6.77 5.99 -17.61
CA HIS A 512 6.33 5.30 -18.83
C HIS A 512 7.12 4.01 -19.15
N ARG A 513 7.69 3.35 -18.13
CA ARG A 513 8.58 2.20 -18.29
C ARG A 513 9.84 2.51 -19.11
N ASN A 514 10.26 3.78 -19.16
CA ASN A 514 11.45 4.22 -19.86
C ASN A 514 12.57 4.59 -18.87
N PRO A 515 13.54 3.68 -18.61
CA PRO A 515 14.64 3.92 -17.68
C PRO A 515 15.66 4.95 -18.21
N LEU A 516 15.64 5.29 -19.50
CA LEU A 516 16.56 6.24 -20.12
C LEU A 516 16.13 7.72 -19.95
N SER A 517 15.03 7.97 -19.26
CA SER A 517 14.52 9.32 -19.02
C SER A 517 15.57 10.19 -18.31
N ALA A 518 15.85 11.38 -18.85
CA ALA A 518 16.94 12.24 -18.38
C ALA A 518 16.78 12.68 -16.91
N PHE A 519 15.53 12.95 -16.49
CA PHE A 519 15.17 13.40 -15.15
C PHE A 519 14.99 12.26 -14.13
N TRP A 520 15.08 11.01 -14.57
CA TRP A 520 15.04 9.83 -13.72
C TRP A 520 16.45 9.30 -13.53
N HIS A 521 16.92 9.30 -12.29
CA HIS A 521 18.29 8.95 -11.94
C HIS A 521 18.34 7.61 -11.21
N GLN A 522 19.24 6.74 -11.65
CA GLN A 522 19.54 5.45 -11.06
C GLN A 522 21.07 5.28 -11.08
N GLU A 523 21.64 4.71 -10.01
CA GLU A 523 23.05 4.33 -9.97
C GLU A 523 23.27 2.99 -10.69
N LYS A 524 24.51 2.70 -11.08
CA LYS A 524 24.89 1.37 -11.56
C LYS A 524 24.49 0.31 -10.55
N ILE A 525 23.77 -0.72 -11.00
CA ILE A 525 23.23 -1.76 -10.11
C ILE A 525 24.37 -2.49 -9.41
N ALA A 526 24.35 -2.42 -8.08
CA ALA A 526 25.27 -3.09 -7.18
C ALA A 526 24.49 -3.70 -5.99
N CYS A 527 25.18 -4.40 -5.07
CA CYS A 527 24.51 -4.82 -3.84
C CYS A 527 24.09 -3.59 -3.00
N PRO A 528 22.92 -3.61 -2.36
CA PRO A 528 22.48 -2.51 -1.49
C PRO A 528 23.50 -2.26 -0.38
N LYS A 529 23.91 -1.00 -0.20
CA LYS A 529 24.88 -0.60 0.82
C LYS A 529 24.24 -0.72 2.20
N THR A 530 24.85 -1.48 3.11
CA THR A 530 24.32 -1.69 4.48
C THR A 530 24.67 -0.59 5.45
N ASP A 531 25.56 0.34 5.09
CA ASP A 531 26.12 1.36 6.01
C ASP A 531 25.45 2.73 5.85
N THR A 532 24.48 2.87 4.94
CA THR A 532 23.78 4.15 4.72
C THR A 532 22.69 4.35 5.76
N PRO A 533 22.45 5.60 6.22
CA PRO A 533 21.36 5.91 7.14
C PRO A 533 20.01 5.54 6.52
N VAL A 534 19.20 4.79 7.27
CA VAL A 534 17.82 4.43 6.91
C VAL A 534 16.90 5.16 7.87
N ASP A 535 16.12 6.11 7.35
CA ASP A 535 15.15 6.85 8.14
C ASP A 535 13.96 5.96 8.50
N GLY A 536 13.46 6.10 9.72
CA GLY A 536 12.32 5.34 10.23
C GLY A 536 11.03 5.68 9.52
N GLY A 537 10.30 4.64 9.10
CA GLY A 537 8.93 4.75 8.61
C GLY A 537 7.92 4.18 9.60
N TRP A 538 6.76 4.85 9.72
CA TRP A 538 5.65 4.33 10.52
C TRP A 538 5.05 3.07 9.89
N SER A 539 4.80 2.06 10.72
CA SER A 539 3.99 0.90 10.35
C SER A 539 2.55 1.29 10.06
N ALA A 540 1.84 0.40 9.38
CA ALA A 540 0.39 0.46 9.37
C ALA A 540 -0.18 0.42 10.80
N TRP A 541 -1.30 1.12 11.02
CA TRP A 541 -2.01 1.04 12.29
C TRP A 541 -2.54 -0.37 12.54
N THR A 542 -2.38 -0.89 13.76
CA THR A 542 -3.01 -2.15 14.17
C THR A 542 -4.53 -2.07 14.05
N SER A 543 -5.23 -3.21 14.03
CA SER A 543 -6.68 -3.20 14.25
C SER A 543 -7.03 -2.61 15.62
N TRP A 544 -8.23 -2.03 15.71
CA TRP A 544 -8.78 -1.51 16.96
C TRP A 544 -8.93 -2.66 17.97
N HIS A 545 -8.28 -2.55 19.13
CA HIS A 545 -8.37 -3.51 20.24
C HIS A 545 -8.74 -2.80 21.55
N GLU A 546 -9.27 -3.54 22.53
CA GLU A 546 -9.56 -2.98 23.85
C GLU A 546 -8.24 -2.64 24.57
N CYS A 547 -8.18 -1.46 25.18
CA CYS A 547 -6.95 -0.97 25.83
C CYS A 547 -6.64 -1.78 27.10
N SER A 548 -5.39 -2.21 27.29
CA SER A 548 -4.95 -3.12 28.37
C SER A 548 -5.01 -2.56 29.79
N GLN A 549 -5.40 -1.29 29.98
CA GLN A 549 -5.48 -0.62 31.29
C GLN A 549 -6.81 -0.89 32.02
N ILE A 550 -7.74 -1.61 31.40
CA ILE A 550 -9.03 -1.95 31.98
C ILE A 550 -8.89 -3.31 32.66
N GLY A 551 -8.72 -3.31 33.99
CA GLY A 551 -8.71 -4.54 34.79
C GLY A 551 -10.03 -5.31 34.63
N HIS A 552 -9.98 -6.64 34.76
CA HIS A 552 -11.17 -7.50 34.76
C HIS A 552 -12.12 -7.08 35.90
N GLY A 553 -13.10 -6.22 35.61
CA GLY A 553 -14.16 -5.83 36.56
C GLY A 553 -14.46 -4.34 36.70
N ALA A 554 -13.89 -3.43 35.90
CA ALA A 554 -14.27 -2.01 35.94
C ALA A 554 -15.52 -1.72 35.08
N THR A 555 -16.57 -1.15 35.67
CA THR A 555 -17.86 -0.81 35.03
C THR A 555 -17.83 0.51 34.23
N GLY A 556 -16.65 0.99 33.83
CA GLY A 556 -16.48 2.25 33.09
C GLY A 556 -15.40 2.16 32.01
N ASP A 557 -15.73 2.69 30.84
CA ASP A 557 -14.91 2.95 29.65
C ASP A 557 -14.39 1.76 28.82
N ARG A 558 -15.10 1.44 27.73
CA ARG A 558 -14.64 0.55 26.65
C ARG A 558 -13.76 1.30 25.64
N CYS A 559 -12.59 1.74 26.07
CA CYS A 559 -11.63 2.40 25.19
C CYS A 559 -11.12 1.43 24.11
N LYS A 560 -11.15 1.87 22.85
CA LYS A 560 -10.49 1.19 21.74
C LYS A 560 -9.18 1.89 21.42
N CYS A 561 -8.11 1.12 21.33
CA CYS A 561 -6.75 1.57 21.02
C CYS A 561 -6.29 1.00 19.68
N GLN A 562 -5.53 1.80 18.92
CA GLN A 562 -4.67 1.36 17.83
C GLN A 562 -3.24 1.81 18.12
N LYS A 563 -2.27 0.99 17.72
CA LYS A 563 -0.85 1.28 17.86
C LYS A 563 -0.18 1.21 16.49
N ARG A 564 0.91 1.93 16.32
CA ARG A 564 1.83 1.81 15.19
C ARG A 564 3.26 1.89 15.69
N PHE A 565 4.18 1.27 14.97
CA PHE A 565 5.58 1.15 15.37
C PHE A 565 6.48 1.80 14.32
N CYS A 566 7.63 2.33 14.73
CA CYS A 566 8.61 2.88 13.81
C CYS A 566 9.49 1.76 13.25
N ASN A 567 8.91 0.90 12.42
CA ASN A 567 9.56 -0.31 11.90
C ASN A 567 9.35 -0.56 10.40
N ASN A 568 8.87 0.44 9.66
CA ASN A 568 8.49 0.27 8.27
C ASN A 568 9.09 1.32 7.31
N PRO A 569 10.43 1.43 7.19
CA PRO A 569 11.46 0.57 7.77
C PRO A 569 11.91 1.00 9.18
N THR A 570 12.60 0.12 9.90
CA THR A 570 13.24 0.48 11.18
C THR A 570 14.40 1.46 10.95
N PRO A 571 14.54 2.50 11.79
CA PRO A 571 15.71 3.37 11.76
C PRO A 571 17.01 2.56 11.89
N ALA A 572 17.96 2.77 10.99
CA ALA A 572 19.26 2.11 11.03
C ALA A 572 20.39 3.07 10.62
N ASN A 573 21.63 2.77 11.06
CA ASN A 573 22.85 3.51 10.70
C ASN A 573 22.78 5.03 10.90
N GLY A 574 22.13 5.48 11.98
CA GLY A 574 21.99 6.92 12.28
C GLY A 574 20.91 7.65 11.48
N GLY A 575 19.98 6.93 10.84
CA GLY A 575 18.77 7.52 10.27
C GLY A 575 17.81 8.07 11.33
N LYS A 576 16.89 8.95 10.90
CA LYS A 576 15.96 9.66 11.79
C LYS A 576 14.88 8.73 12.35
N GLU A 577 14.43 9.00 13.57
CA GLU A 577 13.24 8.32 14.13
C GLU A 577 11.94 8.89 13.55
N CYS A 578 10.85 8.13 13.68
CA CYS A 578 9.55 8.54 13.18
C CYS A 578 8.94 9.66 14.04
N GLU A 579 8.55 10.78 13.42
CA GLU A 579 7.87 11.88 14.09
C GLU A 579 6.35 11.64 14.16
N GLY A 580 5.74 11.83 15.33
CA GLY A 580 4.28 11.72 15.56
C GLY A 580 3.88 10.73 16.66
N THR A 581 2.57 10.56 16.86
CA THR A 581 2.03 9.69 17.93
C THR A 581 2.06 8.22 17.51
N SER A 582 2.51 7.33 18.40
CA SER A 582 2.53 5.87 18.17
C SER A 582 1.23 5.17 18.60
N VAL A 583 0.33 5.88 19.30
CA VAL A 583 -0.93 5.34 19.84
C VAL A 583 -2.08 6.28 19.49
N HIS A 584 -3.19 5.71 19.06
CA HIS A 584 -4.43 6.40 18.78
C HIS A 584 -5.57 5.75 19.57
N VAL A 585 -6.40 6.55 20.24
CA VAL A 585 -7.43 6.07 21.18
C VAL A 585 -8.78 6.69 20.84
N THR A 586 -9.85 5.89 20.87
CA THR A 586 -11.24 6.34 20.66
C THR A 586 -12.18 5.69 21.69
N ASN A 587 -13.34 6.32 21.93
CA ASN A 587 -14.41 5.83 22.82
C ASN A 587 -14.03 5.67 24.30
N CYS A 588 -13.38 6.67 24.88
CA CYS A 588 -13.28 6.79 26.34
C CYS A 588 -14.26 7.88 26.79
N THR A 589 -15.10 7.65 27.80
CA THR A 589 -16.11 8.61 28.29
C THR A 589 -15.93 8.86 29.78
N ARG A 590 -15.29 9.96 30.18
CA ARG A 590 -15.10 10.26 31.61
C ARG A 590 -16.26 11.10 32.14
N ASP A 591 -17.14 10.48 32.91
CA ASP A 591 -18.26 11.16 33.60
C ASP A 591 -17.76 12.15 34.67
N GLY A 592 -18.45 13.27 34.81
CA GLY A 592 -18.13 14.29 35.80
C GLY A 592 -18.62 13.94 37.20
N HIS A 593 -17.78 14.14 38.22
CA HIS A 593 -18.17 14.08 39.62
C HIS A 593 -17.97 15.43 40.32
N TRP A 594 -18.89 15.74 41.23
CA TRP A 594 -18.81 16.91 42.09
C TRP A 594 -17.60 16.80 43.03
N THR A 595 -16.89 17.90 43.23
CA THR A 595 -15.98 18.04 44.38
C THR A 595 -16.77 18.07 45.68
N GLU A 596 -16.09 17.82 46.80
CA GLU A 596 -16.61 18.20 48.11
C GLU A 596 -16.98 19.70 48.13
N TRP A 597 -17.99 20.04 48.93
CA TRP A 597 -18.40 21.42 49.10
C TRP A 597 -17.31 22.24 49.79
N SER A 598 -17.14 23.50 49.39
CA SER A 598 -16.35 24.45 50.14
C SER A 598 -16.93 24.67 51.54
N ALA A 599 -16.10 25.17 52.46
CA ALA A 599 -16.60 25.76 53.70
C ALA A 599 -17.59 26.90 53.39
N TRP A 600 -18.55 27.12 54.29
CA TRP A 600 -19.47 28.24 54.20
C TRP A 600 -18.73 29.58 54.36
N SER A 601 -19.12 30.58 53.58
CA SER A 601 -18.63 31.95 53.75
C SER A 601 -19.08 32.57 55.07
N SER A 602 -18.48 33.69 55.45
CA SER A 602 -19.08 34.62 56.41
C SER A 602 -20.41 35.17 55.86
N CYS A 603 -21.27 35.63 56.77
CA CYS A 603 -22.54 36.25 56.42
C CYS A 603 -22.32 37.57 55.69
N SER A 604 -23.09 37.82 54.63
CA SER A 604 -22.92 38.99 53.77
C SER A 604 -23.06 40.35 54.48
N GLN A 605 -23.77 40.39 55.61
CA GLN A 605 -23.98 41.58 56.44
C GLN A 605 -24.01 41.19 57.92
N THR A 606 -23.74 42.13 58.83
CA THR A 606 -23.72 41.93 60.29
C THR A 606 -25.03 42.32 60.98
N CYS A 607 -25.95 42.99 60.28
CA CYS A 607 -27.27 43.37 60.76
C CYS A 607 -28.31 43.07 59.66
N GLY A 608 -29.56 42.76 60.02
CA GLY A 608 -30.62 42.37 59.07
C GLY A 608 -30.46 40.98 58.42
N LEU A 609 -31.34 40.67 57.46
CA LEU A 609 -31.32 39.41 56.70
C LEU A 609 -30.02 39.31 55.87
N SER A 610 -29.14 38.39 56.24
CA SER A 610 -27.91 38.11 55.50
C SER A 610 -27.84 36.64 55.09
N ILE A 611 -27.06 36.35 54.05
CA ILE A 611 -26.88 34.99 53.53
C ILE A 611 -25.40 34.61 53.60
N LYS A 612 -25.13 33.33 53.85
CA LYS A 612 -23.82 32.71 53.65
C LYS A 612 -23.90 31.70 52.51
N THR A 613 -22.82 31.57 51.74
CA THR A 613 -22.80 30.76 50.52
C THR A 613 -21.66 29.75 50.55
N ARG A 614 -21.84 28.59 49.91
CA ARG A 614 -20.77 27.61 49.64
C ARG A 614 -20.83 27.18 48.17
N ARG A 615 -19.70 26.72 47.64
CA ARG A 615 -19.57 26.30 46.23
C ARG A 615 -18.93 24.92 46.12
N ARG A 616 -19.28 24.18 45.06
CA ARG A 616 -18.60 22.95 44.62
C ARG A 616 -18.42 23.04 43.11
N ILE A 617 -17.41 22.39 42.56
CA ILE A 617 -17.18 22.39 41.11
C ILE A 617 -17.27 20.96 40.56
N CYS A 618 -17.72 20.81 39.31
CA CYS A 618 -17.75 19.52 38.63
C CYS A 618 -16.34 19.18 38.12
N GLY A 619 -15.45 18.78 39.04
CA GLY A 619 -14.00 18.76 38.81
C GLY A 619 -13.24 17.54 39.33
N ASN A 620 -13.88 16.60 40.03
CA ASN A 620 -13.15 15.49 40.68
C ASN A 620 -13.78 14.10 40.43
N PRO A 621 -13.67 13.55 39.20
CA PRO A 621 -13.00 14.12 38.01
C PRO A 621 -13.91 15.01 37.15
N ALA A 622 -13.33 15.89 36.34
CA ALA A 622 -14.07 16.75 35.39
C ALA A 622 -14.58 15.95 34.16
N PRO A 623 -15.75 16.26 33.59
CA PRO A 623 -16.26 15.59 32.39
C PRO A 623 -15.30 15.70 31.20
N ALA A 624 -15.05 14.61 30.48
CA ALA A 624 -14.26 14.62 29.25
C ALA A 624 -14.82 13.65 28.21
N PHE A 625 -14.58 13.95 26.93
CA PHE A 625 -14.90 13.06 25.80
C PHE A 625 -16.38 12.61 25.72
N GLY A 626 -17.32 13.50 26.08
CA GLY A 626 -18.77 13.22 26.01
C GLY A 626 -19.37 12.56 27.26
N GLY A 627 -18.61 12.48 28.37
CA GLY A 627 -19.14 12.04 29.67
C GLY A 627 -20.23 12.96 30.23
N LYS A 628 -21.08 12.41 31.10
CA LYS A 628 -22.23 13.11 31.69
C LYS A 628 -21.76 14.29 32.56
N ILE A 629 -22.44 15.43 32.40
CA ILE A 629 -22.25 16.60 33.26
C ILE A 629 -22.84 16.33 34.66
N CYS A 630 -22.27 16.97 35.68
CA CYS A 630 -22.81 16.88 37.03
C CYS A 630 -24.17 17.59 37.10
N ILE A 631 -25.21 16.87 37.54
CA ILE A 631 -26.57 17.43 37.69
C ILE A 631 -26.73 17.95 39.14
N GLY A 632 -27.08 19.23 39.29
CA GLY A 632 -27.31 19.89 40.59
C GLY A 632 -26.74 21.32 40.64
N PRO A 633 -27.08 22.12 41.69
CA PRO A 633 -26.58 23.49 41.82
C PRO A 633 -25.10 23.51 42.22
N GLU A 634 -24.35 24.43 41.60
CA GLU A 634 -22.93 24.74 41.90
C GLU A 634 -22.78 25.61 43.16
N LYS A 635 -23.82 26.37 43.49
CA LYS A 635 -23.87 27.34 44.60
C LYS A 635 -25.06 27.04 45.50
N ASP A 636 -24.84 27.06 46.80
CA ASP A 636 -25.85 26.85 47.83
C ASP A 636 -25.86 28.06 48.80
N GLU A 637 -27.04 28.49 49.25
CA GLU A 637 -27.25 29.72 50.02
C GLU A 637 -28.16 29.48 51.24
N ILE A 638 -27.75 29.93 52.42
CA ILE A 638 -28.52 29.80 53.67
C ILE A 638 -28.54 31.14 54.43
N PHE A 639 -29.67 31.48 55.03
CA PHE A 639 -29.83 32.67 55.87
C PHE A 639 -29.08 32.56 57.20
N CYS A 640 -28.45 33.65 57.62
CA CYS A 640 -27.82 33.76 58.92
C CYS A 640 -28.85 34.15 59.99
N THR A 641 -28.99 33.32 61.02
CA THR A 641 -30.07 33.38 62.02
C THR A 641 -29.82 34.35 63.19
N ALA A 642 -28.71 35.10 63.21
CA ALA A 642 -28.24 35.81 64.42
C ALA A 642 -27.81 37.28 64.20
N ASN A 643 -28.44 38.01 63.29
CA ASN A 643 -28.10 39.42 63.03
C ASN A 643 -29.12 40.40 63.67
N PRO A 644 -28.68 41.42 64.43
CA PRO A 644 -29.56 42.46 64.98
C PRO A 644 -30.18 43.36 63.88
N PRO A 645 -31.35 44.00 64.11
CA PRO A 645 -32.00 44.87 63.13
C PRO A 645 -31.26 46.21 62.95
N CYS A 646 -31.04 46.65 61.69
CA CYS A 646 -30.33 47.90 61.37
C CYS A 646 -31.26 49.13 61.48
N PRO A 647 -30.79 50.28 62.02
CA PRO A 647 -31.56 51.53 62.06
C PRO A 647 -31.63 52.22 60.67
N ALA A 648 -32.83 52.69 60.31
CA ALA A 648 -33.16 53.22 58.98
C ALA A 648 -32.92 54.73 58.85
N ALA A 649 -32.36 55.15 57.71
CA ALA A 649 -32.44 56.52 57.18
C ALA A 649 -32.70 56.45 55.67
N THR A 650 -33.83 56.96 55.22
CA THR A 650 -34.28 56.95 53.82
C THR A 650 -33.76 58.17 53.07
N VAL A 651 -33.01 57.94 51.99
CA VAL A 651 -32.62 58.98 51.01
C VAL A 651 -33.13 58.55 49.62
N SER A 652 -33.70 59.50 48.87
CA SER A 652 -34.35 59.31 47.57
C SER A 652 -33.36 59.15 46.40
N PRO A 653 -33.71 58.39 45.34
CA PRO A 653 -32.86 58.11 44.17
C PRO A 653 -32.52 59.34 43.31
N ILE A 654 -31.28 59.46 42.83
CA ILE A 654 -30.80 60.43 41.82
C ILE A 654 -30.40 59.65 40.55
N ASP A 655 -31.09 59.88 39.43
CA ASP A 655 -30.80 59.23 38.14
C ASP A 655 -29.53 59.80 37.47
N GLY A 656 -28.79 58.96 36.74
CA GLY A 656 -27.54 59.36 36.08
C GLY A 656 -27.72 60.02 34.71
N HIS A 657 -26.89 61.02 34.39
CA HIS A 657 -26.81 61.70 33.09
C HIS A 657 -25.39 61.70 32.48
N TRP A 658 -25.33 61.71 31.15
CA TRP A 658 -24.09 61.68 30.35
C TRP A 658 -23.32 63.02 30.41
N SER A 659 -22.00 62.95 30.35
CA SER A 659 -21.11 64.08 30.05
C SER A 659 -21.16 64.48 28.58
N GLU A 660 -20.61 65.65 28.28
CA GLU A 660 -20.22 66.02 26.92
C GLU A 660 -19.27 64.98 26.29
N TRP A 661 -19.32 64.87 24.96
CA TRP A 661 -18.45 63.98 24.19
C TRP A 661 -17.01 64.50 24.14
N SER A 662 -16.04 63.59 24.12
CA SER A 662 -14.65 63.91 23.79
C SER A 662 -14.51 64.39 22.33
N THR A 663 -13.39 65.02 22.02
CA THR A 663 -12.97 65.25 20.63
C THR A 663 -12.76 63.92 19.90
N TRP A 664 -12.88 63.94 18.57
CA TRP A 664 -12.61 62.77 17.73
C TRP A 664 -11.11 62.43 17.73
N GLU A 665 -10.80 61.15 17.85
CA GLU A 665 -9.43 60.62 17.72
C GLU A 665 -8.94 60.65 16.26
N GLU A 666 -7.63 60.47 16.05
CA GLU A 666 -7.04 60.39 14.70
C GLU A 666 -7.59 59.19 13.90
N CYS A 667 -7.62 59.31 12.57
CA CYS A 667 -8.18 58.28 11.70
C CYS A 667 -7.30 57.02 11.67
N SER A 668 -7.90 55.84 11.84
CA SER A 668 -7.18 54.56 11.92
C SER A 668 -6.42 54.14 10.65
N ALA A 669 -6.72 54.75 9.49
CA ALA A 669 -6.05 54.47 8.22
C ALA A 669 -5.89 55.74 7.38
N PRO A 670 -4.76 55.96 6.68
CA PRO A 670 -4.52 57.16 5.88
C PRO A 670 -5.28 57.20 4.54
N CYS A 671 -5.63 56.04 3.97
CA CYS A 671 -6.45 55.88 2.77
C CYS A 671 -7.15 54.51 2.81
N GLY A 672 -8.17 54.31 1.98
CA GLY A 672 -8.89 53.04 1.87
C GLY A 672 -10.01 52.85 2.91
N GLY A 673 -10.34 53.91 3.66
CA GLY A 673 -11.35 53.91 4.71
C GLY A 673 -10.79 53.56 6.09
N GLY A 674 -10.87 54.51 7.02
CA GLY A 674 -10.58 54.35 8.45
C GLY A 674 -11.75 54.80 9.31
N ILE A 675 -11.62 54.64 10.64
CA ILE A 675 -12.65 54.99 11.61
C ILE A 675 -12.04 55.90 12.69
N GLN A 676 -12.74 56.97 13.05
CA GLN A 676 -12.47 57.82 14.22
C GLN A 676 -13.45 57.48 15.34
N VAL A 677 -12.98 57.57 16.59
CA VAL A 677 -13.78 57.26 17.78
C VAL A 677 -13.84 58.48 18.71
N ARG A 678 -14.98 58.69 19.37
CA ARG A 678 -15.13 59.63 20.49
C ARG A 678 -15.89 58.99 21.65
N ARG A 679 -15.68 59.46 22.88
CA ARG A 679 -16.18 58.82 24.11
C ARG A 679 -16.84 59.82 25.07
N ARG A 680 -17.83 59.38 25.84
CA ARG A 680 -18.48 60.15 26.94
C ARG A 680 -18.63 59.30 28.20
N ARG A 681 -18.79 59.91 29.37
CA ARG A 681 -18.91 59.23 30.66
C ARG A 681 -20.22 59.58 31.37
N CYS A 682 -20.78 58.66 32.15
CA CYS A 682 -22.03 58.87 32.90
C CYS A 682 -21.73 59.52 34.26
N ASN A 683 -21.42 60.82 34.26
CA ASN A 683 -20.96 61.52 35.46
C ASN A 683 -21.47 62.98 35.58
N SER A 684 -22.58 63.34 34.95
CA SER A 684 -23.11 64.72 35.01
C SER A 684 -24.64 64.81 35.15
N PRO A 685 -25.24 64.41 36.29
CA PRO A 685 -24.65 63.79 37.49
C PRO A 685 -24.56 62.24 37.40
N PRO A 686 -23.72 61.57 38.22
CA PRO A 686 -23.72 60.11 38.33
C PRO A 686 -24.95 59.59 39.12
N PRO A 687 -25.44 58.37 38.87
CA PRO A 687 -26.58 57.82 39.60
C PRO A 687 -26.25 57.61 41.08
N GLN A 688 -27.14 58.03 41.98
CA GLN A 688 -27.01 57.85 43.43
C GLN A 688 -28.33 57.34 44.03
N HIS A 689 -28.27 56.73 45.22
CA HIS A 689 -29.44 56.32 46.01
C HIS A 689 -30.46 55.41 45.28
N GLY A 690 -30.01 54.60 44.31
CA GLY A 690 -30.87 53.68 43.54
C GLY A 690 -31.45 54.27 42.24
N GLY A 691 -30.92 55.40 41.77
CA GLY A 691 -31.33 56.01 40.50
C GLY A 691 -30.82 55.22 39.29
N LYS A 692 -31.50 55.39 38.16
CA LYS A 692 -31.27 54.66 36.92
C LYS A 692 -29.92 55.03 36.29
N GLU A 693 -29.24 54.04 35.71
CA GLU A 693 -28.02 54.25 34.91
C GLU A 693 -28.30 55.03 33.62
N CYS A 694 -27.27 55.69 33.07
CA CYS A 694 -27.40 56.44 31.83
C CYS A 694 -27.76 55.53 30.64
N ILE A 695 -28.86 55.84 29.94
CA ILE A 695 -29.31 55.07 28.78
C ILE A 695 -28.61 55.57 27.51
N GLY A 696 -27.89 54.70 26.80
CA GLY A 696 -27.20 54.99 25.53
C GLY A 696 -25.76 54.45 25.46
N CYS A 697 -25.13 54.48 24.28
CA CYS A 697 -23.73 54.07 24.13
C CYS A 697 -22.75 55.14 24.64
N ASN A 698 -21.64 54.72 25.24
CA ASN A 698 -20.55 55.57 25.73
C ASN A 698 -19.45 55.83 24.67
N GLN A 699 -19.58 55.23 23.47
CA GLN A 699 -18.67 55.38 22.35
C GLN A 699 -19.45 55.63 21.05
N ASP A 700 -18.89 56.47 20.18
CA ASP A 700 -19.44 56.82 18.87
C ASP A 700 -18.35 56.72 17.80
N TYR A 701 -18.73 56.30 16.59
CA TYR A 701 -17.83 55.95 15.49
C TYR A 701 -18.17 56.73 14.22
N LYS A 702 -17.14 57.24 13.53
CA LYS A 702 -17.30 57.96 12.25
C LYS A 702 -16.27 57.48 11.23
N PHE A 703 -16.70 57.25 9.98
CA PHE A 703 -15.79 56.92 8.88
C PHE A 703 -14.98 58.13 8.41
N CYS A 704 -13.70 57.90 8.08
CA CYS A 704 -12.74 58.89 7.61
C CYS A 704 -11.86 58.29 6.49
N ASN A 705 -11.19 59.14 5.70
CA ASN A 705 -10.23 58.75 4.66
C ASN A 705 -10.74 57.73 3.63
N LEU A 706 -11.93 57.98 3.08
CA LEU A 706 -12.61 57.11 2.10
C LEU A 706 -11.98 57.10 0.69
N GLN A 707 -10.94 57.90 0.45
CA GLN A 707 -10.23 57.88 -0.83
C GLN A 707 -9.49 56.56 -1.07
N SER A 708 -9.50 56.06 -2.31
CA SER A 708 -8.72 54.90 -2.73
C SER A 708 -7.22 55.15 -2.58
N CYS A 709 -6.47 54.13 -2.13
CA CYS A 709 -5.02 54.21 -2.01
C CYS A 709 -4.31 54.24 -3.39
N PRO A 710 -3.13 54.89 -3.49
CA PRO A 710 -2.35 54.99 -4.73
C PRO A 710 -1.91 53.62 -5.27
N GLU A 711 -1.82 53.50 -6.60
CA GLU A 711 -1.43 52.26 -7.29
C GLU A 711 0.09 52.08 -7.31
N VAL A 712 0.58 50.92 -6.84
CA VAL A 712 2.01 50.60 -6.75
C VAL A 712 2.34 49.42 -7.68
N LYS A 713 3.40 49.54 -8.48
CA LYS A 713 3.82 48.54 -9.48
C LYS A 713 5.30 48.16 -9.33
N LYS A 714 5.59 46.86 -9.22
CA LYS A 714 6.96 46.32 -9.13
C LYS A 714 7.17 45.16 -10.11
N SER A 715 8.35 45.11 -10.74
CA SER A 715 8.71 44.07 -11.73
C SER A 715 10.09 43.48 -11.45
N THR A 716 10.24 42.17 -11.63
CA THR A 716 11.55 41.52 -11.59
C THR A 716 12.35 41.80 -12.87
N PRO A 717 13.69 41.69 -12.84
CA PRO A 717 14.51 41.63 -14.06
C PRO A 717 14.07 40.47 -14.96
N TRP A 718 14.35 40.58 -16.26
CA TRP A 718 14.15 39.48 -17.22
C TRP A 718 15.18 38.37 -16.98
N THR A 719 14.76 37.11 -17.13
CA THR A 719 15.70 35.98 -17.21
C THR A 719 16.52 36.05 -18.51
N PRO A 720 17.71 35.40 -18.57
CA PRO A 720 18.40 35.15 -19.83
C PRO A 720 17.50 34.39 -20.82
N TYR A 721 17.75 34.57 -22.13
CA TYR A 721 17.05 33.81 -23.17
C TYR A 721 17.45 32.33 -23.11
N LEU A 722 16.45 31.46 -23.03
CA LEU A 722 16.61 30.00 -23.06
C LEU A 722 16.17 29.49 -24.43
N ARG A 723 16.96 28.61 -25.05
CA ARG A 723 16.62 27.99 -26.33
C ARG A 723 15.60 26.88 -26.13
N VAL A 724 14.53 26.91 -26.92
CA VAL A 724 13.41 25.97 -26.83
C VAL A 724 12.95 25.62 -28.25
N ASN A 725 12.48 24.39 -28.46
CA ASN A 725 11.91 23.89 -29.73
C ASN A 725 12.82 24.08 -30.97
N GLN A 726 13.63 23.06 -31.26
CA GLN A 726 14.49 23.01 -32.43
C GLN A 726 13.70 22.48 -33.65
N THR A 727 13.64 23.27 -34.70
CA THR A 727 12.98 22.93 -35.97
C THR A 727 14.02 22.84 -37.08
N LYS A 728 13.68 22.22 -38.22
CA LYS A 728 14.62 22.04 -39.35
C LYS A 728 15.16 23.36 -39.93
N ASP A 729 14.47 24.49 -39.67
CA ASP A 729 14.79 25.81 -40.23
C ASP A 729 15.27 26.84 -39.18
N GLY A 730 15.37 26.46 -37.90
CA GLY A 730 15.77 27.36 -36.81
C GLY A 730 15.33 26.94 -35.41
N TYR A 731 15.54 27.82 -34.43
CA TYR A 731 15.21 27.59 -33.01
C TYR A 731 14.49 28.79 -32.39
N PHE A 732 13.65 28.54 -31.38
CA PHE A 732 13.01 29.60 -30.59
C PHE A 732 13.85 29.95 -29.35
N GLU A 733 13.85 31.21 -28.96
CA GLU A 733 14.39 31.67 -27.69
C GLU A 733 13.29 32.32 -26.85
N GLN A 734 13.20 31.94 -25.58
CA GLN A 734 12.17 32.41 -24.65
C GLN A 734 12.79 33.02 -23.40
N ARG A 735 12.18 34.09 -22.86
CA ARG A 735 12.52 34.66 -21.55
C ARG A 735 11.28 35.05 -20.74
N LEU A 736 11.44 35.13 -19.43
CA LEU A 736 10.35 35.31 -18.46
C LEU A 736 10.63 36.51 -17.54
N ARG A 737 9.58 37.24 -17.15
CA ARG A 737 9.62 38.20 -16.02
C ARG A 737 8.33 38.17 -15.23
N PHE A 738 8.38 38.57 -13.96
CA PHE A 738 7.20 38.65 -13.11
C PHE A 738 6.85 40.10 -12.81
N THR A 739 5.57 40.46 -12.86
CA THR A 739 5.09 41.82 -12.55
C THR A 739 3.88 41.78 -11.64
N CYS A 740 3.84 42.66 -10.65
CA CYS A 740 2.68 42.85 -9.78
C CYS A 740 2.19 44.28 -9.74
N ARG A 741 0.87 44.41 -9.54
CA ARG A 741 0.14 45.67 -9.43
C ARG A 741 -0.89 45.51 -8.32
N ALA A 742 -0.93 46.45 -7.37
CA ALA A 742 -1.96 46.52 -6.33
C ALA A 742 -2.08 47.95 -5.79
N ASN A 743 -3.27 48.32 -5.32
CA ASN A 743 -3.53 49.58 -4.62
C ASN A 743 -3.30 49.35 -3.12
N VAL A 744 -2.11 49.68 -2.63
CA VAL A 744 -1.70 49.44 -1.24
C VAL A 744 -1.00 50.68 -0.66
N PRO A 745 -1.19 50.99 0.64
CA PRO A 745 -0.55 52.13 1.28
C PRO A 745 0.96 51.95 1.50
N ASP A 746 1.48 50.72 1.46
CA ASP A 746 2.90 50.40 1.63
C ASP A 746 3.38 49.34 0.62
N GLU A 747 4.59 49.53 0.08
CA GLU A 747 5.25 48.68 -0.93
C GLU A 747 5.55 47.27 -0.44
N SER A 748 5.67 47.08 0.87
CA SER A 748 6.04 45.81 1.52
C SER A 748 4.94 44.74 1.46
N MET A 749 3.69 45.11 1.14
CA MET A 749 2.54 44.20 1.15
C MET A 749 2.23 43.53 -0.20
N LEU A 750 3.09 43.74 -1.21
CA LEU A 750 2.89 43.25 -2.58
C LEU A 750 3.31 41.76 -2.75
N LYS A 751 2.36 40.86 -3.04
CA LYS A 751 2.62 39.44 -3.36
C LYS A 751 2.78 39.21 -4.88
N ILE A 752 3.72 38.35 -5.28
CA ILE A 752 4.08 38.06 -6.69
C ILE A 752 2.96 37.26 -7.39
N GLY A 753 2.48 37.70 -8.57
CA GLY A 753 1.17 37.30 -9.09
C GLY A 753 0.99 37.16 -10.61
N HIS A 754 1.90 37.64 -11.48
CA HIS A 754 1.77 37.36 -12.93
C HIS A 754 3.10 37.21 -13.67
N MET A 755 3.23 36.11 -14.43
CA MET A 755 4.38 35.76 -15.29
C MET A 755 4.16 36.25 -16.72
N LYS A 756 5.11 37.03 -17.26
CA LYS A 756 5.11 37.50 -18.65
C LYS A 756 6.20 36.76 -19.44
N LYS A 757 5.83 36.19 -20.58
CA LYS A 757 6.70 35.42 -21.49
C LYS A 757 6.94 36.22 -22.79
N GLU A 758 8.17 36.22 -23.27
CA GLU A 758 8.58 36.80 -24.56
C GLU A 758 9.30 35.72 -25.36
N GLU A 759 8.97 35.59 -26.65
CA GLU A 759 9.44 34.51 -27.53
C GLU A 759 9.88 35.10 -28.87
N ARG A 760 11.05 34.67 -29.36
CA ARG A 760 11.58 35.07 -30.66
C ARG A 760 12.03 33.86 -31.46
N PHE A 761 11.89 33.92 -32.79
CA PHE A 761 12.37 32.87 -33.69
C PHE A 761 13.69 33.29 -34.34
N CYS A 762 14.70 32.42 -34.25
CA CYS A 762 16.04 32.65 -34.76
C CYS A 762 16.37 31.59 -35.82
N HIS A 763 16.77 32.04 -37.02
CA HIS A 763 17.22 31.15 -38.09
C HIS A 763 18.66 30.66 -37.85
N GLU A 764 18.95 29.40 -38.22
CA GLU A 764 20.29 28.83 -38.11
C GLU A 764 21.28 29.59 -39.02
N GLY A 765 22.29 30.24 -38.43
CA GLY A 765 23.34 30.98 -39.13
C GLY A 765 23.16 32.51 -39.22
N SER A 766 22.04 33.07 -38.74
CA SER A 766 21.80 34.52 -38.67
C SER A 766 21.92 35.05 -37.24
N ARG A 767 22.50 36.25 -37.07
CA ARG A 767 22.54 36.96 -35.77
C ARG A 767 21.25 37.71 -35.42
N ASN A 768 20.25 37.74 -36.32
CA ASN A 768 19.04 38.54 -36.16
C ASN A 768 17.79 37.66 -36.09
N CYS A 769 17.07 37.74 -34.96
CA CYS A 769 15.81 37.04 -34.70
C CYS A 769 14.62 38.00 -34.93
N LEU A 770 13.54 37.54 -35.56
CA LEU A 770 12.38 38.36 -35.93
C LEU A 770 11.25 38.26 -34.89
N ASP A 771 10.62 39.39 -34.58
CA ASP A 771 9.54 39.53 -33.58
C ASP A 771 8.17 39.41 -34.28
N SER A 772 7.33 38.47 -33.84
CA SER A 772 6.18 37.94 -34.60
C SER A 772 4.90 38.79 -34.51
N ALA A 773 4.99 40.10 -34.78
CA ALA A 773 3.85 41.03 -34.64
C ALA A 773 3.44 41.69 -35.97
N PHE A 774 2.85 40.96 -36.93
CA PHE A 774 2.13 41.57 -38.06
C PHE A 774 0.98 40.70 -38.60
N LEU A 775 -0.07 40.47 -37.79
CA LEU A 775 -1.40 40.12 -38.31
C LEU A 775 -2.48 40.84 -37.46
N SER A 776 -3.36 41.59 -38.15
CA SER A 776 -4.50 42.27 -37.53
C SER A 776 -5.68 41.31 -37.47
N ILE A 777 -6.15 40.99 -36.27
CA ILE A 777 -7.24 40.03 -36.00
C ILE A 777 -8.29 40.76 -35.18
N ASP A 778 -9.53 40.81 -35.66
CA ASP A 778 -10.67 41.38 -34.93
C ASP A 778 -11.12 40.43 -33.81
N GLY A 779 -11.54 41.00 -32.69
CA GLY A 779 -11.93 40.26 -31.49
C GLY A 779 -13.28 39.55 -31.63
N GLY A 780 -13.30 38.25 -31.36
CA GLY A 780 -14.51 37.45 -31.26
C GLY A 780 -14.81 37.02 -29.82
N TRP A 781 -16.10 37.05 -29.45
CA TRP A 781 -16.57 36.58 -28.15
C TRP A 781 -16.43 35.05 -28.03
N SER A 782 -16.00 34.58 -26.86
CA SER A 782 -16.10 33.20 -26.43
C SER A 782 -17.57 32.76 -26.37
N VAL A 783 -17.80 31.44 -26.38
CA VAL A 783 -19.11 30.89 -26.03
C VAL A 783 -19.49 31.37 -24.62
N TRP A 784 -20.76 31.72 -24.44
CA TRP A 784 -21.29 32.07 -23.12
C TRP A 784 -21.14 30.91 -22.13
N SER A 785 -20.82 31.23 -20.89
CA SER A 785 -20.92 30.29 -19.78
C SER A 785 -22.36 29.78 -19.61
N PRO A 786 -22.56 28.60 -18.99
CA PRO A 786 -23.86 28.21 -18.47
C PRO A 786 -24.42 29.27 -17.51
N TRP A 787 -25.75 29.38 -17.40
CA TRP A 787 -26.40 30.25 -16.41
C TRP A 787 -26.09 29.77 -14.99
N SER A 788 -25.83 30.71 -14.08
CA SER A 788 -25.68 30.43 -12.65
C SER A 788 -26.97 29.84 -12.05
N TYR A 789 -26.87 29.24 -10.85
CA TYR A 789 -28.07 28.88 -10.08
C TYR A 789 -28.90 30.12 -9.72
N CYS A 790 -30.22 29.94 -9.55
CA CYS A 790 -31.12 31.06 -9.27
C CYS A 790 -30.89 31.57 -7.85
N SER A 791 -30.79 32.90 -7.69
CA SER A 791 -30.52 33.51 -6.39
C SER A 791 -31.67 33.37 -5.37
N ALA A 792 -32.86 32.95 -5.79
CA ALA A 792 -34.01 32.69 -4.93
C ALA A 792 -34.78 31.46 -5.43
N SER A 793 -35.34 30.65 -4.54
CA SER A 793 -36.07 29.41 -4.89
C SER A 793 -37.54 29.63 -5.29
N CYS A 794 -38.15 30.75 -4.87
CA CYS A 794 -39.47 31.25 -5.29
C CYS A 794 -39.53 32.76 -4.99
N GLY A 795 -40.51 33.48 -5.53
CA GLY A 795 -40.73 34.91 -5.25
C GLY A 795 -39.82 35.88 -6.02
N GLY A 796 -39.14 35.40 -7.06
CA GLY A 796 -38.26 36.16 -7.94
C GLY A 796 -36.80 36.17 -7.49
N GLY A 797 -35.92 35.60 -8.32
CA GLY A 797 -34.46 35.65 -8.20
C GLY A 797 -33.79 36.06 -9.51
N VAL A 798 -32.47 36.15 -9.53
CA VAL A 798 -31.67 36.54 -10.70
C VAL A 798 -30.56 35.50 -10.95
N GLN A 799 -30.35 35.14 -12.22
CA GLN A 799 -29.23 34.32 -12.70
C GLN A 799 -28.37 35.15 -13.65
N TYR A 800 -27.07 34.87 -13.70
CA TYR A 800 -26.14 35.54 -14.61
C TYR A 800 -25.32 34.54 -15.43
N ARG A 801 -24.76 35.01 -16.55
CA ARG A 801 -23.76 34.28 -17.35
C ARG A 801 -22.74 35.26 -17.96
N GLU A 802 -21.56 34.77 -18.28
CA GLU A 802 -20.43 35.59 -18.75
C GLU A 802 -19.71 34.98 -19.97
N ARG A 803 -19.01 35.83 -20.74
CA ARG A 803 -18.22 35.48 -21.92
C ARG A 803 -16.98 36.38 -22.00
N PHE A 804 -15.93 35.92 -22.67
CA PHE A 804 -14.63 36.60 -22.74
C PHE A 804 -14.26 36.90 -24.20
N CYS A 805 -13.58 38.02 -24.46
CA CYS A 805 -13.16 38.41 -25.81
C CYS A 805 -11.83 37.72 -26.18
N ASP A 806 -11.88 36.42 -26.45
CA ASP A 806 -10.69 35.59 -26.65
C ASP A 806 -10.78 34.61 -27.83
N SER A 807 -11.88 34.62 -28.59
CA SER A 807 -12.22 33.61 -29.59
C SER A 807 -12.63 34.23 -30.94
N PRO A 808 -11.71 34.85 -31.70
CA PRO A 808 -10.27 35.02 -31.43
C PRO A 808 -9.95 36.31 -30.66
N LYS A 809 -8.80 36.34 -29.95
CA LYS A 809 -8.34 37.52 -29.21
C LYS A 809 -7.86 38.62 -30.17
N PRO A 810 -8.31 39.88 -30.02
CA PRO A 810 -7.93 40.93 -30.94
C PRO A 810 -6.41 41.18 -30.93
N ALA A 811 -5.83 41.30 -32.12
CA ALA A 811 -4.39 41.51 -32.34
C ALA A 811 -4.18 42.54 -33.45
N GLY A 812 -3.06 43.28 -33.41
CA GLY A 812 -2.79 44.37 -34.37
C GLY A 812 -3.76 45.54 -34.19
N SER A 813 -4.34 46.04 -35.30
CA SER A 813 -5.34 47.11 -35.33
C SER A 813 -6.79 46.60 -35.35
N GLY A 814 -7.02 45.34 -34.96
CA GLY A 814 -8.34 44.72 -34.99
C GLY A 814 -9.30 45.29 -33.94
N ALA A 815 -10.59 45.31 -34.26
CA ALA A 815 -11.64 45.86 -33.41
C ALA A 815 -11.90 45.00 -32.17
N ASP A 816 -12.22 45.63 -31.04
CA ASP A 816 -12.56 44.95 -29.78
C ASP A 816 -13.99 44.38 -29.82
N CYS A 817 -14.29 43.39 -28.97
CA CYS A 817 -15.59 42.72 -29.00
C CYS A 817 -16.73 43.66 -28.54
N HIS A 818 -17.74 43.85 -29.39
CA HIS A 818 -18.90 44.69 -29.07
C HIS A 818 -19.98 43.95 -28.26
N GLY A 819 -20.44 44.55 -27.16
CA GLY A 819 -21.53 44.07 -26.31
C GLY A 819 -21.10 43.73 -24.87
N PRO A 820 -22.03 43.46 -23.94
CA PRO A 820 -21.69 43.20 -22.55
C PRO A 820 -21.04 41.82 -22.36
N ALA A 821 -19.99 41.74 -21.54
CA ALA A 821 -19.33 40.48 -21.18
C ALA A 821 -20.13 39.64 -20.17
N ARG A 822 -21.14 40.23 -19.54
CA ARG A 822 -22.01 39.59 -18.54
C ARG A 822 -23.44 40.08 -18.68
N VAL A 823 -24.40 39.18 -18.57
CA VAL A 823 -25.83 39.49 -18.64
C VAL A 823 -26.58 38.76 -17.55
N ASP A 824 -27.49 39.47 -16.89
CA ASP A 824 -28.35 38.97 -15.82
C ASP A 824 -29.79 38.76 -16.32
N ARG A 825 -30.52 37.78 -15.77
CA ARG A 825 -31.94 37.53 -16.06
C ARG A 825 -32.73 37.13 -14.80
N PRO A 826 -34.03 37.48 -14.71
CA PRO A 826 -34.89 36.99 -13.63
C PRO A 826 -35.21 35.49 -13.77
N CYS A 827 -35.39 34.81 -12.65
CA CYS A 827 -35.73 33.40 -12.51
C CYS A 827 -36.67 33.18 -11.30
N ASN A 828 -37.39 32.06 -11.25
CA ASN A 828 -38.27 31.68 -10.13
C ASN A 828 -39.29 32.76 -9.72
N ILE A 829 -40.02 33.29 -10.71
CA ILE A 829 -40.93 34.45 -10.60
C ILE A 829 -42.30 34.09 -9.98
N GLU A 830 -42.53 32.81 -9.66
CA GLU A 830 -43.79 32.36 -9.07
C GLU A 830 -43.89 32.73 -7.58
N SER A 831 -45.10 33.10 -7.14
CA SER A 831 -45.39 33.48 -5.76
C SER A 831 -45.21 32.28 -4.83
N CYS A 832 -44.43 32.46 -3.75
CA CYS A 832 -44.16 31.41 -2.76
C CYS A 832 -45.39 30.89 -1.98
N SER A 833 -46.61 31.35 -2.30
CA SER A 833 -47.87 31.00 -1.64
C SER A 833 -48.43 29.63 -2.02
N ASP A 834 -47.90 28.96 -3.05
CA ASP A 834 -48.43 27.67 -3.54
C ASP A 834 -47.79 26.42 -2.85
N PHE A 835 -47.13 26.59 -1.70
CA PHE A 835 -46.52 25.50 -0.92
C PHE A 835 -47.20 25.31 0.45
N GLU A 836 -48.49 24.98 0.46
CA GLU A 836 -49.22 24.62 1.68
C GLU A 836 -48.77 23.25 2.22
N GLY A 837 -48.07 23.23 3.36
CA GLY A 837 -47.67 22.00 4.06
C GLY A 837 -46.43 22.14 4.95
N TRP A 838 -45.65 23.20 4.77
CA TRP A 838 -44.48 23.51 5.59
C TRP A 838 -44.82 24.40 6.79
N GLU A 839 -44.13 24.21 7.91
CA GLU A 839 -44.03 25.26 8.93
C GLU A 839 -43.30 26.49 8.38
N PRO A 840 -43.55 27.70 8.94
CA PRO A 840 -42.74 28.86 8.66
C PRO A 840 -41.25 28.52 8.87
N TRP A 841 -40.39 29.03 7.99
CA TRP A 841 -38.96 28.90 8.15
C TRP A 841 -38.50 29.47 9.50
N SER A 842 -37.53 28.82 10.14
CA SER A 842 -36.83 29.42 11.27
C SER A 842 -36.14 30.72 10.85
N VAL A 843 -35.87 31.59 11.82
CA VAL A 843 -34.99 32.75 11.60
C VAL A 843 -33.63 32.26 11.09
N TRP A 844 -32.99 33.05 10.22
CA TRP A 844 -31.62 32.76 9.76
C TRP A 844 -30.65 32.75 10.94
N SER A 845 -29.77 31.75 10.98
CA SER A 845 -28.66 31.72 11.93
C SER A 845 -27.71 32.89 11.70
N LEU A 846 -26.92 33.21 12.72
CA LEU A 846 -25.74 34.05 12.57
C LEU A 846 -24.77 33.41 11.56
N CYS A 847 -23.91 34.24 10.98
CA CYS A 847 -22.85 33.81 10.09
C CYS A 847 -21.90 32.88 10.82
N ASP A 848 -21.65 31.71 10.24
CA ASP A 848 -20.60 30.80 10.71
C ASP A 848 -19.21 31.22 10.22
N GLU A 849 -18.17 30.50 10.62
CA GLU A 849 -16.77 30.77 10.27
C GLU A 849 -16.50 30.72 8.75
N ASN A 850 -17.43 30.16 7.97
CA ASN A 850 -17.35 30.06 6.51
C ASN A 850 -18.22 31.12 5.78
N GLN A 851 -18.77 32.11 6.50
CA GLN A 851 -19.65 33.18 5.98
C GLN A 851 -21.01 32.70 5.46
N GLU A 852 -21.56 31.65 6.05
CA GLU A 852 -22.87 31.08 5.68
C GLU A 852 -23.89 31.24 6.82
N GLN A 853 -25.14 31.55 6.47
CA GLN A 853 -26.30 31.53 7.36
C GLN A 853 -27.19 30.36 7.00
N GLN A 854 -27.78 29.71 8.01
CA GLN A 854 -28.61 28.52 7.84
C GLN A 854 -29.98 28.72 8.50
N ARG A 855 -31.05 28.23 7.86
CA ARG A 855 -32.38 28.12 8.48
C ARG A 855 -33.03 26.78 8.16
N LYS A 856 -33.94 26.35 9.02
CA LYS A 856 -34.62 25.03 8.92
C LYS A 856 -36.13 25.19 9.03
N ARG A 857 -36.87 24.28 8.40
CA ARG A 857 -38.33 24.16 8.54
C ARG A 857 -38.73 22.69 8.66
N LYS A 858 -39.86 22.44 9.32
CA LYS A 858 -40.44 21.09 9.46
C LYS A 858 -41.73 20.99 8.65
N CYS A 859 -42.00 19.82 8.11
CA CYS A 859 -43.27 19.54 7.44
C CYS A 859 -44.35 19.32 8.51
N LYS A 860 -45.51 19.97 8.41
CA LYS A 860 -46.59 19.90 9.42
C LYS A 860 -47.34 18.57 9.44
N ILE A 861 -47.20 17.73 8.41
CA ILE A 861 -48.06 16.56 8.20
C ILE A 861 -47.34 15.29 8.64
N SER A 862 -47.75 14.71 9.76
CA SER A 862 -47.28 13.42 10.27
C SER A 862 -48.25 12.30 9.92
N MET A 863 -48.12 11.74 8.71
CA MET A 863 -48.32 10.31 8.35
C MET A 863 -48.25 10.15 6.81
N THR A 864 -47.52 9.13 6.36
CA THR A 864 -47.18 8.78 4.96
C THR A 864 -48.37 8.21 4.16
N PRO A 865 -48.34 8.19 2.80
CA PRO A 865 -47.16 8.22 1.91
C PRO A 865 -47.04 9.44 0.95
N SER A 866 -45.79 9.90 0.84
CA SER A 866 -45.13 10.62 -0.27
C SER A 866 -45.99 11.48 -1.23
N SER A 867 -45.95 12.81 -1.04
CA SER A 867 -45.71 13.80 -2.12
C SER A 867 -46.04 15.27 -1.76
N TYR A 868 -46.56 15.59 -0.57
CA TYR A 868 -47.03 16.96 -0.29
C TYR A 868 -45.95 17.96 0.16
N CYS A 869 -44.87 17.53 0.82
CA CYS A 869 -43.76 18.41 1.21
C CYS A 869 -42.58 18.28 0.23
N SER A 870 -42.75 18.79 -0.98
CA SER A 870 -41.67 18.86 -1.97
C SER A 870 -40.80 20.10 -1.73
N GLY A 871 -39.53 19.89 -1.38
CA GLY A 871 -38.55 20.96 -1.15
C GLY A 871 -37.58 20.69 0.01
N PRO A 872 -36.48 21.44 0.13
CA PRO A 872 -35.46 21.20 1.15
C PRO A 872 -35.95 21.56 2.57
N THR A 873 -35.50 20.79 3.56
CA THR A 873 -35.74 21.01 5.01
C THR A 873 -34.75 22.00 5.64
N LYS A 874 -33.65 22.29 4.92
CA LYS A 874 -32.56 23.17 5.34
C LYS A 874 -32.16 24.06 4.17
N GLU A 875 -32.03 25.35 4.43
CA GLU A 875 -31.62 26.36 3.45
C GLU A 875 -30.36 27.09 3.96
N ILE A 876 -29.42 27.34 3.06
CA ILE A 876 -28.12 27.98 3.34
C ILE A 876 -27.98 29.18 2.40
N ARG A 877 -27.56 30.32 2.93
CA ARG A 877 -27.24 31.52 2.13
C ARG A 877 -25.94 32.16 2.61
N MET A 878 -25.24 32.83 1.72
CA MET A 878 -24.11 33.69 2.09
C MET A 878 -24.60 34.88 2.92
N CYS A 879 -23.77 35.33 3.85
CA CYS A 879 -24.08 36.45 4.72
C CYS A 879 -24.40 37.73 3.95
N ILE A 880 -25.48 38.40 4.34
CA ILE A 880 -25.86 39.69 3.74
C ILE A 880 -24.86 40.75 4.26
N PRO A 881 -24.24 41.57 3.38
CA PRO A 881 -23.18 42.51 3.75
C PRO A 881 -23.56 43.52 4.85
N SER A 882 -24.86 43.76 5.07
CA SER A 882 -25.41 44.66 6.08
C SER A 882 -25.63 44.05 7.48
N GLN A 883 -25.22 42.80 7.71
CA GLN A 883 -25.17 42.20 9.06
C GLN A 883 -23.78 41.73 9.47
N ILE A 884 -22.76 42.18 8.74
CA ILE A 884 -21.37 42.07 9.18
C ILE A 884 -21.09 43.31 10.01
N ASN A 885 -21.08 43.17 11.33
CA ASN A 885 -20.45 44.17 12.19
C ASN A 885 -19.24 43.52 12.89
N PRO A 886 -18.01 43.86 12.48
CA PRO A 886 -16.78 43.41 13.10
C PRO A 886 -16.29 44.46 14.09
N ALA A 887 -16.51 44.23 15.39
CA ALA A 887 -15.66 44.76 16.45
C ALA A 887 -15.79 43.90 17.72
N ALA A 888 -15.24 42.70 17.64
CA ALA A 888 -14.63 42.00 18.77
C ALA A 888 -13.59 41.00 18.24
N SER A 889 -12.51 41.51 17.62
CA SER A 889 -11.19 41.08 18.08
C SER A 889 -10.87 42.06 19.22
N SER A 890 -10.56 41.69 20.44
CA SER A 890 -9.91 40.52 21.03
C SER A 890 -9.98 40.83 22.54
N ASP A 891 -10.03 39.97 23.54
CA ASP A 891 -9.72 38.57 23.69
C ASP A 891 -10.07 38.23 25.15
N PHE A 892 -10.16 36.94 25.46
CA PHE A 892 -10.12 36.32 26.79
C PHE A 892 -11.21 36.63 27.83
N LYS A 893 -11.76 35.55 28.41
CA LYS A 893 -11.96 35.50 29.86
C LYS A 893 -11.92 34.08 30.44
N SER A 894 -10.82 33.77 31.09
CA SER A 894 -10.80 33.57 32.55
C SER A 894 -9.94 34.71 33.12
N LYS A 895 -10.19 35.39 34.24
CA LYS A 895 -11.10 35.17 35.38
C LYS A 895 -11.15 36.49 36.20
N GLU A 896 -12.18 36.60 37.04
CA GLU A 896 -12.46 37.63 38.06
C GLU A 896 -11.54 37.59 39.30
N ASP A 897 -11.55 38.73 40.02
CA ASP A 897 -11.35 39.02 41.47
C ASP A 897 -10.06 38.56 42.18
N GLY A 898 -9.35 39.35 43.00
CA GLY A 898 -9.64 40.61 43.70
C GLY A 898 -9.14 40.51 45.16
N ILE A 899 -8.61 41.63 45.72
CA ILE A 899 -8.34 41.93 47.16
C ILE A 899 -6.98 41.41 47.73
N HIS A 900 -6.08 42.14 48.43
CA HIS A 900 -5.95 43.54 48.92
C HIS A 900 -4.47 43.82 49.33
N ALA A 901 -4.09 45.12 49.35
CA ALA A 901 -3.26 45.83 50.36
C ALA A 901 -1.76 45.45 50.55
N GLU A 902 -0.77 46.31 50.77
CA GLU A 902 -0.66 47.77 51.00
C GLU A 902 0.86 48.15 51.11
N HIS A 903 1.24 49.39 50.74
CA HIS A 903 2.36 50.25 51.24
C HIS A 903 3.83 49.87 50.87
N ILE A 904 4.89 50.71 50.83
CA ILE A 904 5.22 52.16 50.72
C ILE A 904 6.79 52.23 50.51
N VAL A 905 7.28 53.20 49.72
CA VAL A 905 8.61 53.88 49.73
C VAL A 905 9.91 53.22 49.18
N ALA A 906 10.44 53.89 48.14
CA ALA A 906 11.81 54.33 47.77
C ALA A 906 13.09 53.61 48.24
N GLY A 907 14.10 53.58 47.35
CA GLY A 907 15.50 53.44 47.77
C GLY A 907 16.53 53.23 46.64
N PHE A 908 17.23 54.31 46.31
CA PHE A 908 18.51 54.44 45.58
C PHE A 908 19.63 53.41 45.89
N VAL A 909 20.54 53.19 44.94
CA VAL A 909 22.03 53.26 45.01
C VAL A 909 22.78 52.17 44.20
N VAL A 910 23.87 52.66 43.58
CA VAL A 910 24.95 52.12 42.75
C VAL A 910 25.92 51.16 43.48
N GLY A 911 26.52 50.20 42.76
CA GLY A 911 27.99 49.97 42.81
C GLY A 911 28.58 48.63 43.33
N LEU A 912 29.44 48.04 42.46
CA LEU A 912 30.79 47.47 42.71
C LEU A 912 31.01 46.06 43.33
N PHE A 913 31.84 45.26 42.61
CA PHE A 913 32.96 44.33 43.01
C PHE A 913 32.68 43.23 44.09
N ILE A 914 33.31 42.04 44.21
CA ILE A 914 34.58 41.40 43.78
C ILE A 914 34.54 39.89 44.17
N ASP A 915 35.34 39.03 43.49
CA ASP A 915 35.98 37.73 43.86
C ASP A 915 35.17 36.52 44.45
N GLU A 916 35.50 35.23 44.29
CA GLU A 916 36.74 34.47 44.03
C GLU A 916 36.52 33.18 43.20
N VAL A 917 37.59 32.79 42.50
CA VAL A 917 37.97 31.51 41.80
C VAL A 917 38.74 30.63 42.83
N PRO A 918 38.95 29.27 42.78
CA PRO A 918 39.57 28.47 41.68
C PRO A 918 39.08 27.01 41.46
N ARG A 919 39.11 26.51 40.20
CA ARG A 919 40.13 25.66 39.50
C ARG A 919 40.52 24.32 40.14
N ALA A 920 40.45 23.26 39.31
CA ALA A 920 41.52 22.32 38.87
C ALA A 920 40.88 20.95 38.53
N MET A 921 41.29 20.11 37.57
CA MET A 921 42.21 20.11 36.42
C MET A 921 42.00 18.76 35.69
N GLN A 922 42.34 18.72 34.39
CA GLN A 922 42.45 17.55 33.50
C GLN A 922 43.55 16.53 33.88
N TRP A 923 43.60 15.40 33.16
CA TRP A 923 44.76 14.74 32.45
C TRP A 923 44.45 13.23 32.30
N ARG A 924 44.24 12.66 31.08
CA ARG A 924 45.15 12.13 30.03
C ARG A 924 45.95 10.84 30.37
N GLU A 925 45.72 9.82 29.53
CA GLU A 925 46.58 8.71 29.02
C GLU A 925 47.69 8.09 29.90
N TYR A 926 47.74 6.75 30.00
CA TYR A 926 48.70 5.85 29.29
C TYR A 926 48.50 4.38 29.73
N GLY A 927 49.01 3.43 28.95
CA GLY A 927 48.66 2.01 29.04
C GLY A 927 49.58 1.11 29.90
N ARG A 928 49.19 -0.17 29.91
CA ARG A 928 50.02 -1.39 29.72
C ARG A 928 50.35 -2.26 30.97
N ARG A 929 49.86 -3.51 30.88
CA ARG A 929 50.44 -4.84 31.27
C ARG A 929 50.42 -5.37 32.72
N LYS A 930 50.04 -6.68 32.75
CA LYS A 930 50.44 -7.81 33.62
C LYS A 930 49.84 -7.79 35.04
N GLU A 931 49.44 -8.90 35.67
CA GLU A 931 49.80 -10.32 35.56
C GLU A 931 48.75 -11.20 36.30
N TYR A 932 48.79 -12.51 36.01
CA TYR A 932 48.02 -13.66 36.54
C TYR A 932 46.69 -14.06 35.87
#